data_AF-A0A837HGB9-F1
#
_entry.id   AF-A0A837HGB9-F1
#
_cell.length_a   1.000
_cell.length_b   1.000
_cell.length_c   1.000
_cell.angle_alpha   90.00
_cell.angle_beta   90.00
_cell.angle_gamma   90.00
#
_symmetry.space_group_name_H-M   'P 1'
#
loop_
_entity.id
_entity.type
_entity.pdbx_description
1 polymer ?
#
loop_
_entity_poly.entity_id
_entity_poly.type
_entity_poly.pdbx_seq_one_letter_code
_entity_poly.pdbx_strand_id
1 'polypeptide(L)'
;MKTFFDKNTRYFTIMIVLILIFLFSTSSVMADEEKLFPGSVSGTGMHFEIVDSEYLNITLDSSENIKVRMESAPEMVVLETENLNAAISSSLIISGFLPNTTYYKYQDNYDTYQSFVSDEKGSFSFIQDISQRHLIFIQPRKSTKFITDVNGGDCSSIGVWNDTLKTCTLNQDVNDSVQIKSDNVTLDGNGHIITGKNTGTGVFIVNGKKGITIKNVTITGFFYGIYLSYYSGLNNISFATLTGNRYGAYLDHSGANVISNNVITKNSNAGLYLFYSTKNIFTDNIVGPENKNGISESSQNYGYTYDTSNVYENNEVFENLEGGIYIYGGNRDILKNNKIKNNPYYGIEMIESSSSMLFGNVMSGNGEHNFYISGNKVEDNDIDTSNTVEDKAVYFIKNVINEIYDNLDDVGIFYCTNCQNVTLKNLSLSENKALIYFKNTANSLIENIASTSEDIKIIFEGSSNNTIKNSIFERAYLSYSDSNQFYGNNIMGTGAAVFQINSSINNSFNLDLPIGGNFWKKNEANCRDLNNDNICDSSYVFGGGSDYYPRVNKFEFEAEPICQENCYSNVMFLPGHQASRLYRKDSDGDEDQLWEPTNHNEDVEQLYMNQNDGSSNDPGIYTRDILDEAYGINNVYKGFMASMDNIVADGVINKWQAFAYDWRKPLEDVVDNGTKLEDGSVENVLDQIRNSAKESKTGKVTLIGHSNGGLLAKVIRGSYYYGCHAAVRHTQGCSRASPRRWV
;
A
#
# COMPACT_ATOMS: atom_id res chain seq x y z
N MET A 1 -21.98 -59.81 -13.48
CA MET A 1 -20.80 -59.65 -12.62
C MET A 1 -19.60 -59.48 -13.55
N LYS A 2 -19.36 -58.31 -14.16
CA LYS A 2 -18.79 -57.05 -13.62
C LYS A 2 -17.40 -57.26 -13.01
N THR A 3 -16.39 -57.09 -13.83
CA THR A 3 -15.01 -56.84 -13.42
C THR A 3 -14.30 -55.94 -14.44
N PHE A 4 -13.73 -54.85 -13.92
CA PHE A 4 -12.42 -54.25 -14.24
C PHE A 4 -12.12 -53.58 -15.61
N PHE A 5 -11.90 -52.26 -15.58
CA PHE A 5 -10.71 -51.46 -16.00
C PHE A 5 -11.10 -50.59 -17.22
N ASP A 6 -10.67 -49.37 -17.50
CA ASP A 6 -9.82 -48.35 -16.86
C ASP A 6 -10.14 -47.01 -17.58
N LYS A 7 -9.87 -45.88 -16.93
CA LYS A 7 -9.93 -44.52 -17.52
C LYS A 7 -8.55 -44.15 -18.06
N ASN A 8 -8.45 -43.69 -19.30
CA ASN A 8 -7.76 -42.44 -19.72
C ASN A 8 -7.41 -42.39 -21.23
N THR A 9 -7.64 -41.20 -21.82
CA THR A 9 -6.99 -40.62 -23.01
C THR A 9 -7.19 -41.26 -24.39
N ARG A 10 -7.70 -40.48 -25.36
CA ARG A 10 -6.93 -40.06 -26.56
C ARG A 10 -7.67 -39.11 -27.50
N TYR A 11 -6.86 -38.18 -27.97
CA TYR A 11 -7.02 -37.15 -29.01
C TYR A 11 -7.12 -37.72 -30.46
N PHE A 12 -7.66 -36.87 -31.35
CA PHE A 12 -7.29 -36.63 -32.77
C PHE A 12 -7.56 -37.70 -33.88
N THR A 13 -8.47 -37.39 -34.82
CA THR A 13 -8.40 -37.63 -36.30
C THR A 13 -9.64 -36.97 -36.96
N ILE A 14 -9.61 -35.81 -37.66
CA ILE A 14 -9.17 -35.46 -39.05
C ILE A 14 -10.17 -35.80 -40.20
N MET A 15 -10.52 -34.74 -40.96
CA MET A 15 -10.86 -34.61 -42.41
C MET A 15 -12.31 -34.67 -42.98
N ILE A 16 -12.74 -33.47 -43.43
CA ILE A 16 -13.17 -33.05 -44.79
C ILE A 16 -14.50 -33.57 -45.39
N VAL A 17 -15.42 -32.62 -45.69
CA VAL A 17 -15.97 -32.34 -47.05
C VAL A 17 -16.26 -30.84 -47.22
N LEU A 18 -15.71 -30.25 -48.29
CA LEU A 18 -15.93 -28.89 -48.81
C LEU A 18 -17.26 -28.77 -49.58
N ILE A 19 -18.02 -27.67 -49.38
CA ILE A 19 -18.81 -26.99 -50.44
C ILE A 19 -18.73 -25.46 -50.26
N LEU A 20 -18.54 -24.77 -51.38
CA LEU A 20 -18.17 -23.37 -51.60
C LEU A 20 -19.29 -22.32 -51.41
N ILE A 21 -18.87 -21.16 -50.88
CA ILE A 21 -19.22 -19.75 -51.19
C ILE A 21 -20.64 -19.24 -50.85
N PHE A 22 -20.73 -18.43 -49.78
CA PHE A 22 -21.06 -17.00 -49.89
C PHE A 22 -20.27 -16.22 -48.82
N LEU A 23 -19.58 -15.16 -49.26
CA LEU A 23 -18.73 -14.28 -48.45
C LEU A 23 -19.58 -13.39 -47.53
N PHE A 24 -19.50 -13.62 -46.22
CA PHE A 24 -19.47 -12.55 -45.22
C PHE A 24 -18.37 -12.92 -44.22
N SER A 25 -17.38 -12.04 -44.11
CA SER A 25 -16.32 -12.13 -43.12
C SER A 25 -16.93 -11.99 -41.72
N THR A 26 -17.10 -13.08 -40.98
CA THR A 26 -17.32 -12.98 -39.53
C THR A 26 -15.97 -12.66 -38.90
N SER A 27 -15.73 -11.38 -38.62
CA SER A 27 -14.70 -10.97 -37.68
C SER A 27 -15.05 -11.59 -36.33
N SER A 28 -14.21 -12.52 -35.91
CA SER A 28 -14.24 -13.13 -34.59
C SER A 28 -14.07 -12.06 -33.51
N VAL A 29 -15.05 -11.98 -32.61
CA VAL A 29 -14.96 -11.22 -31.36
C VAL A 29 -13.77 -11.75 -30.56
N MET A 30 -12.81 -10.89 -30.20
CA MET A 30 -11.96 -11.17 -29.05
C MET A 30 -12.73 -10.68 -27.83
N ALA A 31 -13.40 -11.62 -27.16
CA ALA A 31 -14.02 -11.35 -25.88
C ALA A 31 -12.88 -11.14 -24.87
N ASP A 32 -12.76 -9.93 -24.35
CA ASP A 32 -11.98 -9.70 -23.14
C ASP A 32 -12.82 -10.27 -21.98
N GLU A 33 -12.30 -11.33 -21.36
CA GLU A 33 -13.06 -12.24 -20.53
C GLU A 33 -13.21 -11.67 -19.11
N GLU A 34 -14.28 -10.92 -18.85
CA GLU A 34 -14.84 -10.78 -17.49
C GLU A 34 -16.38 -10.72 -17.57
N LYS A 35 -17.03 -11.89 -17.53
CA LYS A 35 -18.50 -11.98 -17.43
C LYS A 35 -18.91 -11.58 -16.01
N LEU A 36 -19.15 -10.29 -15.79
CA LEU A 36 -19.27 -9.74 -14.43
C LEU A 36 -20.51 -10.22 -13.68
N PHE A 37 -21.68 -10.34 -14.32
CA PHE A 37 -22.95 -10.86 -13.75
C PHE A 37 -23.93 -11.25 -14.89
N PRO A 38 -24.98 -12.06 -14.63
CA PRO A 38 -26.07 -12.27 -15.58
C PRO A 38 -26.64 -10.92 -16.05
N GLY A 39 -26.83 -10.72 -17.35
CA GLY A 39 -27.40 -9.49 -17.88
C GLY A 39 -26.39 -8.42 -18.32
N SER A 40 -25.08 -8.71 -18.37
CA SER A 40 -24.04 -7.75 -18.78
C SER A 40 -23.04 -8.33 -19.78
N VAL A 41 -22.48 -7.48 -20.64
CA VAL A 41 -21.41 -7.83 -21.58
C VAL A 41 -20.47 -6.63 -21.77
N SER A 42 -19.17 -6.90 -21.88
CA SER A 42 -18.16 -5.89 -22.19
C SER A 42 -17.20 -6.46 -23.23
N GLY A 43 -16.67 -5.62 -24.09
CA GLY A 43 -15.67 -6.03 -25.06
C GLY A 43 -15.52 -5.07 -26.22
N THR A 44 -14.80 -5.53 -27.23
CA THR A 44 -14.53 -4.80 -28.47
C THR A 44 -15.05 -5.61 -29.64
N GLY A 45 -15.79 -4.96 -30.54
CA GLY A 45 -16.37 -5.63 -31.69
C GLY A 45 -17.45 -4.81 -32.38
N MET A 46 -18.15 -5.49 -33.29
CA MET A 46 -19.33 -4.96 -33.99
C MET A 46 -20.63 -5.62 -33.54
N HIS A 47 -20.56 -6.62 -32.66
CA HIS A 47 -21.71 -7.41 -32.24
C HIS A 47 -21.53 -7.85 -30.79
N PHE A 48 -22.56 -7.63 -29.97
CA PHE A 48 -22.56 -7.91 -28.54
C PHE A 48 -23.91 -8.48 -28.14
N GLU A 49 -23.92 -9.49 -27.27
CA GLU A 49 -25.16 -10.12 -26.80
C GLU A 49 -25.19 -10.29 -25.29
N ILE A 50 -26.34 -9.98 -24.72
CA ILE A 50 -26.74 -10.30 -23.35
C ILE A 50 -27.85 -11.34 -23.46
N VAL A 51 -27.59 -12.56 -23.01
CA VAL A 51 -28.52 -13.70 -23.13
C VAL A 51 -29.04 -14.21 -21.78
N ASP A 52 -28.57 -13.61 -20.68
CA ASP A 52 -28.82 -14.02 -19.30
C ASP A 52 -29.31 -12.85 -18.42
N SER A 53 -30.08 -11.91 -18.99
CA SER A 53 -30.63 -10.79 -18.22
C SER A 53 -31.87 -11.18 -17.40
N GLU A 54 -31.98 -10.64 -16.18
CA GLU A 54 -33.22 -10.67 -15.39
C GLU A 54 -34.33 -9.75 -15.95
N TYR A 55 -34.02 -8.97 -17.00
CA TYR A 55 -34.95 -8.07 -17.68
C TYR A 55 -35.14 -8.43 -19.14
N LEU A 56 -34.25 -7.98 -20.03
CA LEU A 56 -34.33 -8.18 -21.47
C LEU A 56 -33.02 -8.75 -21.97
N ASN A 57 -33.07 -9.81 -22.76
CA ASN A 57 -31.90 -10.24 -23.51
C ASN A 57 -31.70 -9.27 -24.68
N ILE A 58 -30.54 -8.62 -24.73
CA ILE A 58 -30.26 -7.53 -25.66
C ILE A 58 -29.11 -7.91 -26.59
N THR A 59 -29.30 -7.68 -27.88
CA THR A 59 -28.24 -7.73 -28.88
C THR A 59 -27.95 -6.31 -29.35
N LEU A 60 -26.67 -5.94 -29.44
CA LEU A 60 -26.20 -4.69 -30.03
C LEU A 60 -25.33 -5.00 -31.25
N ASP A 61 -25.75 -4.52 -32.41
CA ASP A 61 -24.96 -4.49 -33.63
C ASP A 61 -24.48 -3.07 -33.93
N SER A 62 -23.22 -2.93 -34.35
CA SER A 62 -22.58 -1.68 -34.70
C SER A 62 -22.00 -1.75 -36.11
N SER A 63 -22.14 -0.68 -36.89
CA SER A 63 -21.52 -0.61 -38.23
C SER A 63 -20.00 -0.42 -38.19
N GLU A 64 -19.46 0.06 -37.07
CA GLU A 64 -18.04 0.27 -36.82
C GLU A 64 -17.56 -0.60 -35.66
N ASN A 65 -16.27 -0.92 -35.63
CA ASN A 65 -15.68 -1.60 -34.48
C ASN A 65 -15.60 -0.63 -33.29
N ILE A 66 -16.33 -0.93 -32.22
CA ILE A 66 -16.47 -0.08 -31.04
C ILE A 66 -16.10 -0.86 -29.78
N LYS A 67 -15.68 -0.14 -28.74
CA LYS A 67 -15.59 -0.70 -27.41
C LYS A 67 -16.88 -0.41 -26.68
N VAL A 68 -17.50 -1.46 -26.16
CA VAL A 68 -18.80 -1.39 -25.52
C VAL A 68 -18.74 -2.03 -24.16
N ARG A 69 -19.40 -1.38 -23.21
CA ARG A 69 -19.91 -2.01 -22.01
C ARG A 69 -21.43 -1.86 -22.02
N MET A 70 -22.13 -2.97 -22.07
CA MET A 70 -23.58 -3.02 -22.15
C MET A 70 -24.16 -3.82 -20.99
N GLU A 71 -25.31 -3.38 -20.49
CA GLU A 71 -26.05 -4.06 -19.44
C GLU A 71 -27.54 -3.95 -19.67
N SER A 72 -28.27 -5.01 -19.33
CA SER A 72 -29.71 -5.05 -19.30
C SER A 72 -30.15 -5.51 -17.92
N ALA A 73 -30.76 -4.58 -17.19
CA ALA A 73 -31.24 -4.77 -15.83
C ALA A 73 -32.70 -4.26 -15.73
N PRO A 74 -33.49 -4.67 -14.72
CA PRO A 74 -34.91 -4.35 -14.65
C PRO A 74 -35.24 -2.87 -14.91
N GLU A 75 -35.98 -2.62 -16.00
CA GLU A 75 -36.38 -1.29 -16.46
C GLU A 75 -35.25 -0.38 -17.00
N MET A 76 -34.06 -0.91 -17.31
CA MET A 76 -32.98 -0.13 -17.94
C MET A 76 -32.05 -0.97 -18.81
N VAL A 77 -31.72 -0.43 -19.99
CA VAL A 77 -30.55 -0.88 -20.77
C VAL A 77 -29.49 0.22 -20.73
N VAL A 78 -28.30 -0.09 -20.25
CA VAL A 78 -27.15 0.82 -20.19
C VAL A 78 -26.17 0.44 -21.28
N LEU A 79 -25.66 1.45 -21.98
CA LEU A 79 -24.66 1.31 -23.02
C LEU A 79 -23.61 2.41 -22.85
N GLU A 80 -22.39 2.01 -22.52
CA GLU A 80 -21.21 2.86 -22.62
C GLU A 80 -20.50 2.54 -23.93
N THR A 81 -20.34 3.54 -24.79
CA THR A 81 -19.58 3.43 -26.04
C THR A 81 -18.28 4.20 -25.92
N GLU A 82 -17.17 3.58 -26.30
CA GLU A 82 -15.85 4.20 -26.37
C GLU A 82 -15.26 4.02 -27.79
N ASN A 83 -14.54 5.04 -28.26
CA ASN A 83 -13.90 5.00 -29.57
C ASN A 83 -12.71 4.05 -29.59
N LEU A 84 -12.52 3.34 -30.70
CA LEU A 84 -11.32 2.54 -30.96
C LEU A 84 -10.55 2.99 -32.21
N ASN A 85 -11.21 3.71 -33.14
CA ASN A 85 -10.70 3.97 -34.48
C ASN A 85 -10.91 5.44 -34.90
N ALA A 86 -10.56 5.77 -36.15
CA ALA A 86 -10.77 7.12 -36.69
C ALA A 86 -12.26 7.46 -37.01
N ALA A 87 -13.18 6.50 -36.87
CA ALA A 87 -14.59 6.73 -37.07
C ALA A 87 -15.15 7.62 -35.96
N ILE A 88 -15.93 8.63 -36.34
CA ILE A 88 -16.56 9.58 -35.41
C ILE A 88 -18.03 9.25 -35.14
N SER A 89 -18.61 8.31 -35.90
CA SER A 89 -20.00 7.88 -35.73
C SER A 89 -20.18 6.42 -36.12
N SER A 90 -21.11 5.72 -35.47
CA SER A 90 -21.52 4.36 -35.84
C SER A 90 -23.05 4.26 -35.88
N SER A 91 -23.58 3.44 -36.81
CA SER A 91 -24.98 3.03 -36.78
C SER A 91 -25.13 1.88 -35.80
N LEU A 92 -25.86 2.13 -34.71
CA LEU A 92 -26.16 1.13 -33.70
C LEU A 92 -27.56 0.56 -33.92
N ILE A 93 -27.70 -0.75 -33.77
CA ILE A 93 -28.98 -1.46 -33.77
C ILE A 93 -29.05 -2.25 -32.48
N ILE A 94 -29.97 -1.87 -31.60
CA ILE A 94 -30.23 -2.60 -30.36
C ILE A 94 -31.51 -3.40 -30.56
N SER A 95 -31.43 -4.71 -30.35
CA SER A 95 -32.54 -5.66 -30.48
C SER A 95 -32.81 -6.36 -29.15
N GLY A 96 -34.06 -6.82 -28.96
CA GLY A 96 -34.46 -7.53 -27.73
C GLY A 96 -35.36 -6.72 -26.80
N PHE A 97 -35.77 -5.51 -27.20
CA PHE A 97 -36.83 -4.78 -26.54
C PHE A 97 -38.19 -5.47 -26.70
N LEU A 98 -39.15 -5.15 -25.83
CA LEU A 98 -40.54 -5.56 -26.06
C LEU A 98 -41.04 -4.91 -27.36
N PRO A 99 -41.66 -5.64 -28.31
CA PRO A 99 -42.13 -5.07 -29.57
C PRO A 99 -43.13 -3.93 -29.37
N ASN A 100 -43.13 -2.93 -30.26
CA ASN A 100 -44.06 -1.80 -30.26
C ASN A 100 -44.19 -1.07 -28.90
N THR A 101 -43.11 -1.05 -28.12
CA THR A 101 -43.10 -0.48 -26.76
C THR A 101 -42.34 0.84 -26.78
N THR A 102 -42.87 1.83 -26.05
CA THR A 102 -42.21 3.14 -25.92
C THR A 102 -41.08 3.07 -24.89
N TYR A 103 -39.91 3.53 -25.30
CA TYR A 103 -38.74 3.71 -24.47
C TYR A 103 -38.20 5.14 -24.60
N TYR A 104 -37.34 5.53 -23.67
CA TYR A 104 -36.67 6.82 -23.62
C TYR A 104 -35.17 6.57 -23.61
N LYS A 105 -34.49 6.94 -24.69
CA LYS A 105 -33.03 6.96 -24.78
C LYS A 105 -32.53 8.27 -24.21
N TYR A 106 -31.61 8.20 -23.28
CA TYR A 106 -30.90 9.34 -22.71
C TYR A 106 -29.43 9.25 -23.08
N GLN A 107 -28.75 10.38 -23.10
CA GLN A 107 -27.32 10.43 -23.37
C GLN A 107 -26.64 11.42 -22.43
N ASP A 108 -25.69 10.91 -21.65
CA ASP A 108 -24.85 11.60 -20.66
C ASP A 108 -25.63 12.20 -19.47
N ASN A 109 -26.91 12.56 -19.66
CA ASN A 109 -27.77 13.23 -18.68
C ASN A 109 -29.23 12.73 -18.74
N TYR A 110 -30.04 12.90 -17.67
CA TYR A 110 -31.46 12.49 -17.67
C TYR A 110 -32.40 13.52 -18.34
N ASP A 111 -31.90 14.66 -18.82
CA ASP A 111 -32.71 15.69 -19.50
C ASP A 111 -32.61 15.68 -21.04
N THR A 112 -31.66 14.91 -21.60
CA THR A 112 -31.38 14.79 -23.04
C THR A 112 -32.11 13.60 -23.67
N TYR A 113 -33.37 13.37 -23.29
CA TYR A 113 -34.07 12.16 -23.72
C TYR A 113 -34.70 12.29 -25.11
N GLN A 114 -34.62 11.20 -25.86
CA GLN A 114 -35.37 10.96 -27.08
C GLN A 114 -36.28 9.74 -26.85
N SER A 115 -37.59 9.93 -26.97
CA SER A 115 -38.52 8.80 -26.98
C SER A 115 -38.44 8.06 -28.31
N PHE A 116 -38.43 6.74 -28.26
CA PHE A 116 -38.57 5.88 -29.43
C PHE A 116 -39.59 4.76 -29.17
N VAL A 117 -40.10 4.17 -30.23
CA VAL A 117 -40.91 2.97 -30.18
C VAL A 117 -40.10 1.86 -30.84
N SER A 118 -39.89 0.75 -30.14
CA SER A 118 -39.25 -0.43 -30.72
C SER A 118 -40.09 -0.95 -31.89
N ASP A 119 -39.44 -1.49 -32.92
CA ASP A 119 -40.14 -2.03 -34.08
C ASP A 119 -40.90 -3.34 -33.76
N GLU A 120 -41.53 -3.93 -34.77
CA GLU A 120 -42.30 -5.18 -34.63
C GLU A 120 -41.46 -6.38 -34.14
N LYS A 121 -40.13 -6.30 -34.24
CA LYS A 121 -39.18 -7.32 -33.77
C LYS A 121 -38.52 -6.94 -32.44
N GLY A 122 -38.83 -5.78 -31.88
CA GLY A 122 -38.19 -5.30 -30.65
C GLY A 122 -36.83 -4.64 -30.89
N SER A 123 -36.59 -4.11 -32.09
CA SER A 123 -35.33 -3.45 -32.45
C SER A 123 -35.46 -1.93 -32.52
N PHE A 124 -34.35 -1.24 -32.29
CA PHE A 124 -34.22 0.21 -32.40
C PHE A 124 -32.85 0.55 -33.00
N SER A 125 -32.85 1.39 -34.03
CA SER A 125 -31.63 1.82 -34.71
C SER A 125 -31.44 3.34 -34.61
N PHE A 126 -30.21 3.76 -34.36
CA PHE A 126 -29.82 5.16 -34.29
C PHE A 126 -28.34 5.34 -34.68
N ILE A 127 -28.01 6.54 -35.15
CA ILE A 127 -26.62 6.95 -35.35
C ILE A 127 -26.09 7.48 -34.02
N GLN A 128 -24.98 6.91 -33.55
CA GLN A 128 -24.30 7.31 -32.32
C GLN A 128 -23.00 8.02 -32.67
N ASP A 129 -22.78 9.19 -32.07
CA ASP A 129 -21.46 9.79 -31.98
C ASP A 129 -20.59 8.87 -31.14
N ILE A 130 -19.46 8.43 -31.70
CA ILE A 130 -18.47 7.60 -31.02
C ILE A 130 -17.11 8.30 -31.01
N SER A 131 -17.03 9.58 -31.37
CA SER A 131 -15.79 10.37 -31.35
C SER A 131 -15.24 10.54 -29.93
N GLN A 132 -16.12 10.47 -28.93
CA GLN A 132 -15.83 10.51 -27.52
C GLN A 132 -16.66 9.46 -26.77
N ARG A 133 -16.34 9.22 -25.50
CA ARG A 133 -17.11 8.31 -24.66
C ARG A 133 -18.47 8.91 -24.34
N HIS A 134 -19.53 8.10 -24.45
CA HIS A 134 -20.88 8.46 -24.06
C HIS A 134 -21.50 7.41 -23.15
N LEU A 135 -22.29 7.87 -22.18
CA LEU A 135 -23.13 7.00 -21.34
C LEU A 135 -24.57 7.11 -21.82
N ILE A 136 -25.10 6.03 -22.36
CA ILE A 136 -26.47 5.94 -22.86
C ILE A 136 -27.26 5.05 -21.92
N PHE A 137 -28.46 5.49 -21.55
CA PHE A 137 -29.41 4.67 -20.81
C PHE A 137 -30.76 4.72 -21.51
N ILE A 138 -31.42 3.57 -21.57
CA ILE A 138 -32.72 3.39 -22.20
C ILE A 138 -33.69 2.87 -21.15
N GLN A 139 -34.77 3.60 -20.91
CA GLN A 139 -35.77 3.26 -19.89
C GLN A 139 -37.18 3.21 -20.49
N PRO A 140 -38.08 2.34 -20.00
CA PRO A 140 -39.48 2.31 -20.45
C PRO A 140 -40.32 3.47 -19.88
N ARG A 141 -39.80 4.23 -18.91
CA ARG A 141 -40.49 5.34 -18.23
C ARG A 141 -39.50 6.44 -17.83
N LYS A 142 -39.99 7.68 -17.73
CA LYS A 142 -39.25 8.81 -17.14
C LYS A 142 -39.39 8.74 -15.61
N SER A 143 -38.28 8.60 -14.89
CA SER A 143 -38.26 8.45 -13.42
C SER A 143 -37.02 9.15 -12.86
N THR A 144 -37.06 10.49 -12.84
CA THR A 144 -35.97 11.32 -12.32
C THR A 144 -36.53 12.61 -11.75
N LYS A 145 -36.03 13.02 -10.58
CA LYS A 145 -36.27 14.33 -9.96
C LYS A 145 -35.10 15.25 -10.24
N PHE A 146 -35.39 16.47 -10.67
CA PHE A 146 -34.36 17.46 -10.98
C PHE A 146 -34.32 18.53 -9.89
N ILE A 147 -33.20 18.61 -9.17
CA ILE A 147 -32.97 19.69 -8.21
C ILE A 147 -32.16 20.81 -8.89
N THR A 148 -32.68 22.03 -8.79
CA THR A 148 -32.07 23.25 -9.32
C THR A 148 -32.09 24.35 -8.25
N ASP A 149 -31.26 25.36 -8.44
CA ASP A 149 -31.22 26.58 -7.62
C ASP A 149 -32.41 27.53 -7.88
N VAL A 150 -33.15 27.30 -8.97
CA VAL A 150 -34.36 28.03 -9.36
C VAL A 150 -35.58 27.35 -8.73
N ASN A 151 -36.07 27.93 -7.62
CA ASN A 151 -37.23 27.44 -6.87
C ASN A 151 -37.13 25.97 -6.38
N GLY A 152 -35.92 25.38 -6.38
CA GLY A 152 -35.68 24.00 -5.96
C GLY A 152 -35.99 22.93 -7.00
N GLY A 153 -36.40 23.31 -8.21
CA GLY A 153 -36.86 22.36 -9.23
C GLY A 153 -37.98 21.45 -8.70
N ASP A 154 -37.76 20.14 -8.76
CA ASP A 154 -38.70 19.11 -8.30
C ASP A 154 -38.66 18.87 -6.78
N CYS A 155 -37.87 19.63 -6.01
CA CYS A 155 -37.73 19.42 -4.57
C CYS A 155 -39.08 19.37 -3.85
N SER A 156 -40.03 20.24 -4.21
CA SER A 156 -41.37 20.28 -3.61
C SER A 156 -42.16 18.97 -3.73
N SER A 157 -41.79 18.07 -4.65
CA SER A 157 -42.40 16.75 -4.82
C SER A 157 -41.80 15.66 -3.93
N ILE A 158 -40.64 15.92 -3.32
CA ILE A 158 -39.88 14.95 -2.50
C ILE A 158 -39.41 15.51 -1.15
N GLY A 159 -39.66 16.79 -0.89
CA GLY A 159 -39.07 17.50 0.22
C GLY A 159 -39.49 18.96 0.31
N VAL A 160 -38.74 19.71 1.13
CA VAL A 160 -38.92 21.13 1.36
C VAL A 160 -37.70 21.89 0.84
N TRP A 161 -37.95 22.87 -0.03
CA TRP A 161 -36.91 23.75 -0.54
C TRP A 161 -36.69 24.95 0.38
N ASN A 162 -35.44 25.19 0.76
CA ASN A 162 -35.01 26.43 1.40
C ASN A 162 -34.26 27.29 0.39
N ASP A 163 -34.86 28.42 -0.01
CA ASP A 163 -34.29 29.29 -1.04
C ASP A 163 -33.05 30.04 -0.59
N THR A 164 -32.96 30.41 0.69
CA THR A 164 -31.79 31.12 1.25
C THR A 164 -30.57 30.20 1.33
N LEU A 165 -30.78 28.94 1.72
CA LEU A 165 -29.70 27.96 1.87
C LEU A 165 -29.46 27.12 0.60
N LYS A 166 -30.28 27.30 -0.44
CA LYS A 166 -30.30 26.47 -1.65
C LYS A 166 -30.27 24.97 -1.32
N THR A 167 -31.10 24.59 -0.35
CA THR A 167 -31.14 23.25 0.23
C THR A 167 -32.47 22.59 -0.05
N CYS A 168 -32.44 21.40 -0.64
CA CYS A 168 -33.58 20.49 -0.67
C CYS A 168 -33.46 19.49 0.48
N THR A 169 -34.41 19.56 1.43
CA THR A 169 -34.48 18.61 2.55
C THR A 169 -35.59 17.61 2.29
N LEU A 170 -35.25 16.32 2.18
CA LEU A 170 -36.26 15.27 1.98
C LEU A 170 -37.19 15.18 3.20
N ASN A 171 -38.47 14.92 2.93
CA ASN A 171 -39.49 14.68 3.96
C ASN A 171 -40.21 13.33 3.78
N GLN A 172 -39.75 12.55 2.81
CA GLN A 172 -40.23 11.21 2.48
C GLN A 172 -39.15 10.46 1.71
N ASP A 173 -39.30 9.14 1.62
CA ASP A 173 -38.44 8.30 0.79
C ASP A 173 -38.76 8.53 -0.70
N VAL A 174 -37.74 8.35 -1.55
CA VAL A 174 -37.77 8.63 -2.98
C VAL A 174 -37.51 7.35 -3.76
N ASN A 175 -38.41 6.98 -4.68
CA ASN A 175 -38.29 5.77 -5.51
C ASN A 175 -37.87 6.10 -6.96
N ASP A 176 -37.18 7.22 -7.15
CA ASP A 176 -36.73 7.77 -8.43
C ASP A 176 -35.26 8.21 -8.30
N SER A 177 -34.54 8.29 -9.42
CA SER A 177 -33.23 8.95 -9.47
C SER A 177 -33.34 10.44 -9.12
N VAL A 178 -32.31 11.02 -8.53
CA VAL A 178 -32.21 12.48 -8.28
C VAL A 178 -31.03 13.06 -9.05
N GLN A 179 -31.27 14.02 -9.94
CA GLN A 179 -30.21 14.75 -10.64
C GLN A 179 -30.09 16.18 -10.10
N ILE A 180 -28.87 16.58 -9.71
CA ILE A 180 -28.56 17.94 -9.27
C ILE A 180 -27.96 18.72 -10.45
N LYS A 181 -28.60 19.82 -10.84
CA LYS A 181 -28.28 20.58 -12.06
C LYS A 181 -27.69 21.96 -11.84
N SER A 182 -27.61 22.42 -10.59
CA SER A 182 -27.09 23.74 -10.25
C SER A 182 -25.93 23.62 -9.25
N ASP A 183 -24.99 24.56 -9.34
CA ASP A 183 -23.88 24.66 -8.39
C ASP A 183 -24.39 25.11 -7.01
N ASN A 184 -23.61 24.81 -5.97
CA ASN A 184 -23.87 25.26 -4.60
C ASN A 184 -25.24 24.84 -4.03
N VAL A 185 -25.76 23.69 -4.48
CA VAL A 185 -27.02 23.12 -3.99
C VAL A 185 -26.72 22.05 -2.94
N THR A 186 -27.55 21.99 -1.90
CA THR A 186 -27.52 20.90 -0.92
C THR A 186 -28.72 19.98 -1.10
N LEU A 187 -28.48 18.67 -1.16
CA LEU A 187 -29.47 17.62 -0.93
C LEU A 187 -29.24 17.05 0.47
N ASP A 188 -30.15 17.35 1.39
CA ASP A 188 -30.17 16.79 2.73
C ASP A 188 -31.24 15.69 2.78
N GLY A 189 -30.80 14.44 2.86
CA GLY A 189 -31.70 13.30 2.95
C GLY A 189 -32.49 13.27 4.24
N ASN A 190 -32.06 13.97 5.30
CA ASN A 190 -32.76 14.00 6.59
C ASN A 190 -33.12 12.60 7.14
N GLY A 191 -32.28 11.60 6.86
CA GLY A 191 -32.47 10.20 7.24
C GLY A 191 -33.34 9.36 6.29
N HIS A 192 -33.87 9.95 5.21
CA HIS A 192 -34.69 9.24 4.22
C HIS A 192 -33.86 8.41 3.23
N ILE A 193 -34.57 7.55 2.53
CA ILE A 193 -34.01 6.58 1.58
C ILE A 193 -34.32 7.01 0.15
N ILE A 194 -33.32 6.92 -0.73
CA ILE A 194 -33.50 6.92 -2.19
C ILE A 194 -33.33 5.47 -2.65
N THR A 195 -34.35 4.90 -3.29
CA THR A 195 -34.39 3.49 -3.69
C THR A 195 -34.60 3.35 -5.20
N GLY A 196 -33.78 2.51 -5.82
CA GLY A 196 -33.90 2.13 -7.23
C GLY A 196 -34.29 0.67 -7.43
N LYS A 197 -34.09 0.17 -8.65
CA LYS A 197 -34.37 -1.23 -9.04
C LYS A 197 -33.16 -1.93 -9.66
N ASN A 198 -31.99 -1.70 -9.07
CA ASN A 198 -30.65 -2.07 -9.54
C ASN A 198 -30.28 -1.47 -10.90
N THR A 199 -30.78 -0.26 -11.18
CA THR A 199 -30.53 0.46 -12.44
C THR A 199 -30.30 1.94 -12.17
N GLY A 200 -29.69 2.64 -13.13
CA GLY A 200 -29.54 4.10 -13.08
C GLY A 200 -28.67 4.60 -11.94
N THR A 201 -28.90 5.85 -11.57
CA THR A 201 -28.13 6.54 -10.55
C THR A 201 -29.04 7.06 -9.43
N GLY A 202 -28.69 6.79 -8.18
CA GLY A 202 -29.44 7.30 -7.03
C GLY A 202 -29.37 8.82 -6.96
N VAL A 203 -28.15 9.37 -6.85
CA VAL A 203 -27.90 10.81 -6.99
C VAL A 203 -26.85 11.08 -8.07
N PHE A 204 -27.24 11.82 -9.10
CA PHE A 204 -26.39 12.19 -10.22
C PHE A 204 -25.97 13.67 -10.16
N ILE A 205 -24.66 13.91 -10.07
CA ILE A 205 -24.06 15.23 -10.25
C ILE A 205 -23.58 15.33 -11.70
N VAL A 206 -24.29 16.16 -12.47
CA VAL A 206 -24.04 16.31 -13.91
C VAL A 206 -22.77 17.10 -14.20
N ASN A 207 -22.22 16.90 -15.40
CA ASN A 207 -20.96 17.47 -15.89
C ASN A 207 -20.69 18.91 -15.45
N GLY A 208 -19.51 19.13 -14.85
CA GLY A 208 -18.97 20.44 -14.51
C GLY A 208 -19.58 21.10 -13.28
N LYS A 209 -20.47 20.43 -12.55
CA LYS A 209 -21.14 21.03 -11.38
C LYS A 209 -20.27 21.03 -10.13
N LYS A 210 -20.41 22.09 -9.33
CA LYS A 210 -19.51 22.38 -8.20
C LYS A 210 -20.23 22.84 -6.96
N GLY A 211 -19.60 22.63 -5.80
CA GLY A 211 -20.12 23.09 -4.51
C GLY A 211 -21.36 22.34 -4.04
N ILE A 212 -21.67 21.18 -4.62
CA ILE A 212 -22.83 20.39 -4.24
C ILE A 212 -22.56 19.66 -2.94
N THR A 213 -23.54 19.66 -2.03
CA THR A 213 -23.49 18.85 -0.81
C THR A 213 -24.58 17.79 -0.82
N ILE A 214 -24.22 16.53 -0.61
CA ILE A 214 -25.15 15.41 -0.42
C ILE A 214 -24.91 14.85 0.98
N LYS A 215 -25.94 14.81 1.82
CA LYS A 215 -25.77 14.31 3.20
C LYS A 215 -27.00 13.62 3.79
N ASN A 216 -26.78 12.84 4.84
CA ASN A 216 -27.82 12.22 5.68
C ASN A 216 -28.84 11.39 4.87
N VAL A 217 -28.38 10.62 3.89
CA VAL A 217 -29.24 9.89 2.96
C VAL A 217 -28.81 8.44 2.86
N THR A 218 -29.76 7.52 2.79
CA THR A 218 -29.48 6.12 2.40
C THR A 218 -29.80 5.96 0.92
N ILE A 219 -28.88 5.42 0.13
CA ILE A 219 -29.06 5.19 -1.31
C ILE A 219 -28.84 3.71 -1.61
N THR A 220 -29.86 3.07 -2.20
CA THR A 220 -29.84 1.62 -2.44
C THR A 220 -30.56 1.20 -3.72
N GLY A 221 -30.13 0.08 -4.31
CA GLY A 221 -30.76 -0.47 -5.50
C GLY A 221 -30.46 0.34 -6.76
N PHE A 222 -29.27 0.90 -6.91
CA PHE A 222 -28.85 1.59 -8.13
C PHE A 222 -27.61 0.95 -8.76
N PHE A 223 -27.37 1.25 -10.02
CA PHE A 223 -26.08 0.93 -10.64
C PHE A 223 -24.99 1.81 -10.03
N TYR A 224 -25.24 3.12 -9.97
CA TYR A 224 -24.39 4.07 -9.25
C TYR A 224 -25.20 4.62 -8.09
N GLY A 225 -24.79 4.38 -6.84
CA GLY A 225 -25.44 5.03 -5.69
C GLY A 225 -25.33 6.55 -5.85
N ILE A 226 -24.09 7.05 -5.92
CA ILE A 226 -23.80 8.44 -6.31
C ILE A 226 -22.85 8.44 -7.52
N TYR A 227 -23.15 9.25 -8.54
CA TYR A 227 -22.30 9.43 -9.70
C TYR A 227 -21.90 10.90 -9.87
N LEU A 228 -20.60 11.16 -9.90
CA LEU A 228 -20.00 12.45 -10.24
C LEU A 228 -19.36 12.35 -11.62
N SER A 229 -19.97 13.01 -12.61
CA SER A 229 -19.46 12.98 -13.99
C SER A 229 -18.60 14.19 -14.34
N TYR A 230 -17.67 13.98 -15.27
CA TYR A 230 -16.76 14.90 -15.94
C TYR A 230 -16.67 16.33 -15.38
N TYR A 231 -15.48 16.70 -14.90
CA TYR A 231 -15.15 18.06 -14.42
C TYR A 231 -15.98 18.54 -13.21
N SER A 232 -16.75 17.66 -12.58
CA SER A 232 -17.43 17.95 -11.31
C SER A 232 -16.41 18.01 -10.18
N GLY A 233 -16.49 19.05 -9.35
CA GLY A 233 -15.50 19.27 -8.31
C GLY A 233 -15.95 20.17 -7.18
N LEU A 234 -15.20 20.18 -6.08
CA LEU A 234 -15.58 20.91 -4.85
C LEU A 234 -16.93 20.43 -4.27
N ASN A 235 -17.31 19.19 -4.54
CA ASN A 235 -18.54 18.61 -3.98
C ASN A 235 -18.23 17.87 -2.67
N ASN A 236 -19.21 17.82 -1.78
CA ASN A 236 -19.12 17.15 -0.48
C ASN A 236 -20.20 16.06 -0.38
N ILE A 237 -19.78 14.81 -0.16
CA ILE A 237 -20.66 13.69 0.15
C ILE A 237 -20.33 13.24 1.57
N SER A 238 -21.28 13.40 2.49
CA SER A 238 -21.03 13.05 3.90
C SER A 238 -22.22 12.43 4.61
N PHE A 239 -21.94 11.57 5.58
CA PHE A 239 -23.00 10.91 6.38
C PHE A 239 -24.06 10.20 5.51
N ALA A 240 -23.65 9.69 4.35
CA ALA A 240 -24.50 8.87 3.49
C ALA A 240 -24.27 7.38 3.76
N THR A 241 -25.32 6.58 3.58
CA THR A 241 -25.24 5.11 3.55
C THR A 241 -25.45 4.64 2.12
N LEU A 242 -24.40 4.12 1.48
CA LEU A 242 -24.39 3.68 0.09
C LEU A 242 -24.35 2.15 0.05
N THR A 243 -25.51 1.52 -0.08
CA THR A 243 -25.64 0.07 0.14
C THR A 243 -26.47 -0.65 -0.90
N GLY A 244 -26.08 -1.87 -1.30
CA GLY A 244 -26.84 -2.64 -2.28
C GLY A 244 -26.90 -1.99 -3.66
N ASN A 245 -25.84 -1.27 -4.06
CA ASN A 245 -25.69 -0.72 -5.41
C ASN A 245 -24.63 -1.53 -6.18
N ARG A 246 -24.45 -1.29 -7.48
CA ARG A 246 -23.26 -1.85 -8.16
C ARG A 246 -21.99 -1.13 -7.72
N TYR A 247 -22.00 0.19 -7.77
CA TYR A 247 -20.97 1.03 -7.16
C TYR A 247 -21.63 1.91 -6.10
N GLY A 248 -21.03 2.01 -4.92
CA GLY A 248 -21.51 2.91 -3.87
C GLY A 248 -21.43 4.36 -4.33
N ALA A 249 -20.22 4.84 -4.62
CA ALA A 249 -20.00 6.07 -5.37
C ALA A 249 -18.99 5.88 -6.51
N TYR A 250 -19.24 6.55 -7.63
CA TYR A 250 -18.43 6.50 -8.84
C TYR A 250 -18.03 7.93 -9.24
N LEU A 251 -16.72 8.17 -9.36
CA LEU A 251 -16.12 9.45 -9.70
C LEU A 251 -15.42 9.32 -11.05
N ASP A 252 -15.85 10.11 -12.03
CA ASP A 252 -15.42 9.98 -13.42
C ASP A 252 -14.89 11.30 -13.94
N HIS A 253 -13.58 11.36 -14.18
CA HIS A 253 -12.87 12.58 -14.58
C HIS A 253 -13.24 13.77 -13.68
N SER A 254 -13.42 13.50 -12.39
CA SER A 254 -13.91 14.45 -11.39
C SER A 254 -12.82 14.73 -10.36
N GLY A 255 -12.82 15.92 -9.76
CA GLY A 255 -11.73 16.25 -8.86
C GLY A 255 -11.98 17.31 -7.82
N ALA A 256 -11.13 17.35 -6.80
CA ALA A 256 -11.30 18.23 -5.64
C ALA A 256 -12.62 18.00 -4.88
N ASN A 257 -13.14 16.77 -4.84
CA ASN A 257 -14.31 16.41 -4.04
C ASN A 257 -13.90 15.86 -2.67
N VAL A 258 -14.80 15.97 -1.69
CA VAL A 258 -14.62 15.41 -0.35
C VAL A 258 -15.72 14.38 -0.11
N ILE A 259 -15.32 13.15 0.20
CA ILE A 259 -16.20 12.03 0.54
C ILE A 259 -15.83 11.59 1.94
N SER A 260 -16.69 11.91 2.91
CA SER A 260 -16.34 11.73 4.32
C SER A 260 -17.44 11.16 5.20
N ASN A 261 -17.09 10.40 6.23
CA ASN A 261 -18.06 9.90 7.22
C ASN A 261 -19.21 9.10 6.58
N ASN A 262 -18.96 8.38 5.49
CA ASN A 262 -19.96 7.55 4.82
C ASN A 262 -19.84 6.07 5.22
N VAL A 263 -20.95 5.35 5.14
CA VAL A 263 -21.02 3.89 5.33
C VAL A 263 -21.31 3.24 3.98
N ILE A 264 -20.39 2.45 3.45
CA ILE A 264 -20.42 1.95 2.07
C ILE A 264 -20.27 0.43 2.06
N THR A 265 -21.38 -0.29 1.85
CA THR A 265 -21.46 -1.74 2.11
C THR A 265 -22.28 -2.49 1.07
N LYS A 266 -22.07 -3.80 0.92
CA LYS A 266 -22.93 -4.65 0.09
C LYS A 266 -23.06 -4.20 -1.37
N ASN A 267 -22.04 -3.55 -1.92
CA ASN A 267 -22.05 -3.13 -3.32
C ASN A 267 -21.49 -4.25 -4.20
N SER A 268 -22.19 -4.62 -5.28
CA SER A 268 -21.80 -5.80 -6.09
C SER A 268 -20.50 -5.61 -6.88
N ASN A 269 -19.97 -4.39 -6.96
CA ASN A 269 -18.62 -4.09 -7.41
C ASN A 269 -17.86 -3.26 -6.35
N ALA A 270 -17.20 -2.15 -6.72
CA ALA A 270 -16.44 -1.35 -5.77
C ALA A 270 -17.37 -0.48 -4.89
N GLY A 271 -17.04 -0.36 -3.61
CA GLY A 271 -17.71 0.61 -2.73
C GLY A 271 -17.49 2.05 -3.23
N LEU A 272 -16.23 2.39 -3.48
CA LEU A 272 -15.81 3.65 -4.08
C LEU A 272 -14.96 3.38 -5.32
N TYR A 273 -15.32 3.97 -6.45
CA TYR A 273 -14.56 3.83 -7.70
C TYR A 273 -14.17 5.18 -8.28
N LEU A 274 -12.89 5.35 -8.60
CA LEU A 274 -12.32 6.52 -9.26
C LEU A 274 -11.81 6.13 -10.64
N PHE A 275 -12.32 6.83 -11.65
CA PHE A 275 -11.85 6.75 -13.03
C PHE A 275 -11.28 8.09 -13.47
N TYR A 276 -9.98 8.14 -13.74
CA TYR A 276 -9.23 9.37 -14.10
C TYR A 276 -9.59 10.59 -13.23
N SER A 277 -9.84 10.35 -11.94
CA SER A 277 -10.29 11.38 -11.01
C SER A 277 -9.12 11.87 -10.16
N THR A 278 -9.10 13.17 -9.82
CA THR A 278 -7.91 13.81 -9.24
C THR A 278 -8.21 14.65 -8.00
N LYS A 279 -7.28 14.73 -7.06
CA LYS A 279 -7.32 15.64 -5.91
C LYS A 279 -8.54 15.44 -5.01
N ASN A 280 -9.13 14.25 -5.00
CA ASN A 280 -10.26 13.94 -4.13
C ASN A 280 -9.76 13.53 -2.74
N ILE A 281 -10.58 13.78 -1.72
CA ILE A 281 -10.28 13.42 -0.32
C ILE A 281 -11.33 12.45 0.17
N PHE A 282 -10.91 11.23 0.52
CA PHE A 282 -11.71 10.20 1.14
C PHE A 282 -11.30 10.09 2.60
N THR A 283 -12.14 10.55 3.53
CA THR A 283 -11.76 10.58 4.94
C THR A 283 -12.83 10.06 5.89
N ASP A 284 -12.42 9.28 6.89
CA ASP A 284 -13.30 8.76 7.93
C ASP A 284 -14.49 7.92 7.37
N ASN A 285 -14.30 7.23 6.24
CA ASN A 285 -15.35 6.35 5.69
C ASN A 285 -15.21 4.92 6.23
N ILE A 286 -16.35 4.27 6.39
CA ILE A 286 -16.48 2.85 6.72
C ILE A 286 -16.84 2.11 5.42
N VAL A 287 -15.90 1.35 4.87
CA VAL A 287 -16.01 0.70 3.55
C VAL A 287 -15.96 -0.82 3.71
N GLY A 288 -17.14 -1.43 3.67
CA GLY A 288 -17.36 -2.85 3.94
C GLY A 288 -18.28 -3.07 5.15
N PRO A 289 -18.82 -4.29 5.33
CA PRO A 289 -18.47 -5.50 4.59
C PRO A 289 -19.18 -5.63 3.23
N GLU A 290 -18.84 -6.68 2.49
CA GLU A 290 -19.55 -7.22 1.32
C GLU A 290 -19.58 -6.32 0.07
N ASN A 291 -18.63 -5.39 -0.10
CA ASN A 291 -18.36 -4.87 -1.45
C ASN A 291 -17.46 -5.87 -2.22
N LYS A 292 -17.46 -5.92 -3.56
CA LYS A 292 -16.42 -6.69 -4.30
C LYS A 292 -15.03 -6.18 -3.94
N ASN A 293 -14.79 -4.90 -4.20
CA ASN A 293 -13.60 -4.17 -3.75
C ASN A 293 -14.02 -3.01 -2.85
N GLY A 294 -13.21 -2.65 -1.86
CA GLY A 294 -13.51 -1.51 -1.00
C GLY A 294 -13.42 -0.18 -1.76
N ILE A 295 -12.19 0.22 -2.07
CA ILE A 295 -11.86 1.45 -2.79
C ILE A 295 -10.99 1.09 -3.98
N SER A 296 -11.32 1.61 -5.16
CA SER A 296 -10.57 1.33 -6.39
C SER A 296 -10.33 2.59 -7.20
N GLU A 297 -9.11 2.75 -7.68
CA GLU A 297 -8.66 3.85 -8.53
C GLU A 297 -8.04 3.32 -9.82
N SER A 298 -8.40 3.94 -10.95
CA SER A 298 -7.84 3.65 -12.28
C SER A 298 -7.57 4.94 -13.04
N SER A 299 -6.30 5.18 -13.37
CA SER A 299 -5.82 6.46 -13.92
C SER A 299 -4.75 6.34 -15.01
N GLN A 300 -4.50 5.15 -15.56
CA GLN A 300 -3.45 4.98 -16.57
C GLN A 300 -3.80 5.55 -17.95
N ASN A 301 -2.87 6.31 -18.52
CA ASN A 301 -2.82 6.58 -19.96
C ASN A 301 -1.46 6.06 -20.49
N TYR A 302 -1.48 5.16 -21.49
CA TYR A 302 -0.28 4.51 -22.03
C TYR A 302 0.73 5.56 -22.52
N GLY A 303 1.75 5.85 -21.70
CA GLY A 303 2.88 6.73 -22.04
C GLY A 303 2.95 8.09 -21.31
N TYR A 304 1.99 8.44 -20.45
CA TYR A 304 2.05 9.67 -19.63
C TYR A 304 1.70 9.38 -18.16
N THR A 305 2.47 9.95 -17.23
CA THR A 305 2.09 9.98 -15.81
C THR A 305 0.97 10.99 -15.61
N TYR A 306 -0.22 10.49 -15.28
CA TYR A 306 -1.38 11.31 -14.94
C TYR A 306 -1.33 11.66 -13.44
N ASP A 307 -1.31 12.95 -13.09
CA ASP A 307 -1.26 13.40 -11.69
C ASP A 307 -2.63 13.23 -11.03
N THR A 308 -2.78 12.19 -10.21
CA THR A 308 -4.02 11.89 -9.49
C THR A 308 -4.11 12.69 -8.21
N SER A 309 -3.08 12.68 -7.35
CA SER A 309 -3.05 13.42 -6.09
C SER A 309 -4.28 13.18 -5.19
N ASN A 310 -4.87 11.98 -5.18
CA ASN A 310 -5.99 11.63 -4.31
C ASN A 310 -5.50 11.34 -2.88
N VAL A 311 -6.34 11.60 -1.87
CA VAL A 311 -6.03 11.40 -0.45
C VAL A 311 -7.01 10.40 0.15
N TYR A 312 -6.49 9.34 0.75
CA TYR A 312 -7.22 8.34 1.51
C TYR A 312 -6.76 8.42 2.96
N GLU A 313 -7.57 9.00 3.85
CA GLU A 313 -7.18 9.27 5.24
C GLU A 313 -8.17 8.69 6.26
N ASN A 314 -7.68 7.95 7.26
CA ASN A 314 -8.50 7.43 8.38
C ASN A 314 -9.70 6.56 7.95
N ASN A 315 -9.66 5.89 6.80
CA ASN A 315 -10.76 5.01 6.40
C ASN A 315 -10.62 3.63 7.05
N GLU A 316 -11.76 3.02 7.42
CA GLU A 316 -11.82 1.61 7.83
C GLU A 316 -12.34 0.77 6.66
N VAL A 317 -11.49 -0.08 6.08
CA VAL A 317 -11.80 -0.89 4.89
C VAL A 317 -11.73 -2.36 5.26
N PHE A 318 -12.85 -3.08 5.26
CA PHE A 318 -12.88 -4.43 5.84
C PHE A 318 -13.87 -5.38 5.21
N GLU A 319 -13.52 -6.67 5.22
CA GLU A 319 -14.44 -7.77 4.86
C GLU A 319 -15.16 -7.54 3.53
N ASN A 320 -14.45 -6.94 2.56
CA ASN A 320 -14.87 -6.94 1.17
C ASN A 320 -14.65 -8.34 0.58
N LEU A 321 -15.30 -8.67 -0.53
CA LEU A 321 -15.30 -10.00 -1.11
C LEU A 321 -14.00 -10.31 -1.87
N GLU A 322 -13.29 -9.28 -2.33
CA GLU A 322 -11.99 -9.41 -2.98
C GLU A 322 -10.90 -8.61 -2.23
N GLY A 323 -10.81 -7.31 -2.50
CA GLY A 323 -9.72 -6.46 -2.01
C GLY A 323 -10.16 -5.24 -1.22
N GLY A 324 -9.22 -4.68 -0.46
CA GLY A 324 -9.40 -3.44 0.31
C GLY A 324 -9.27 -2.20 -0.58
N ILE A 325 -8.04 -1.71 -0.76
CA ILE A 325 -7.73 -0.53 -1.57
C ILE A 325 -6.87 -0.97 -2.78
N TYR A 326 -7.35 -0.69 -3.98
CA TYR A 326 -6.65 -0.97 -5.24
C TYR A 326 -6.36 0.32 -5.99
N ILE A 327 -5.11 0.58 -6.36
CA ILE A 327 -4.70 1.76 -7.11
C ILE A 327 -3.93 1.34 -8.36
N TYR A 328 -4.45 1.68 -9.54
CA TYR A 328 -3.83 1.39 -10.82
C TYR A 328 -3.48 2.69 -11.57
N GLY A 329 -2.17 2.96 -11.69
CA GLY A 329 -1.66 4.16 -12.36
C GLY A 329 -1.64 5.43 -11.50
N GLY A 330 -1.86 5.31 -10.19
CA GLY A 330 -1.88 6.43 -9.25
C GLY A 330 -0.57 7.21 -9.23
N ASN A 331 -0.65 8.53 -9.12
CA ASN A 331 0.49 9.42 -9.02
C ASN A 331 0.29 10.46 -7.93
N ARG A 332 1.22 10.51 -6.96
CA ARG A 332 1.18 11.45 -5.82
C ARG A 332 -0.03 11.27 -4.89
N ASP A 333 -0.59 10.06 -4.86
CA ASP A 333 -1.65 9.76 -3.91
C ASP A 333 -1.09 9.70 -2.49
N ILE A 334 -1.93 10.02 -1.50
CA ILE A 334 -1.57 9.97 -0.09
C ILE A 334 -2.49 8.98 0.60
N LEU A 335 -1.93 7.90 1.15
CA LEU A 335 -2.65 6.96 1.99
C LEU A 335 -2.13 7.11 3.41
N LYS A 336 -3.00 7.53 4.32
CA LYS A 336 -2.63 7.83 5.69
C LYS A 336 -3.60 7.23 6.69
N ASN A 337 -3.08 6.58 7.73
CA ASN A 337 -3.85 6.14 8.88
C ASN A 337 -5.08 5.26 8.54
N ASN A 338 -5.09 4.59 7.40
CA ASN A 338 -6.19 3.70 7.03
C ASN A 338 -6.04 2.37 7.78
N LYS A 339 -7.17 1.77 8.16
CA LYS A 339 -7.22 0.43 8.76
C LYS A 339 -7.86 -0.54 7.79
N ILE A 340 -7.09 -1.50 7.29
CA ILE A 340 -7.52 -2.44 6.25
C ILE A 340 -7.44 -3.88 6.75
N LYS A 341 -8.59 -4.56 6.89
CA LYS A 341 -8.62 -5.89 7.53
C LYS A 341 -9.50 -6.92 6.84
N ASN A 342 -9.09 -8.18 6.92
CA ASN A 342 -9.92 -9.34 6.54
C ASN A 342 -10.48 -9.29 5.09
N ASN A 343 -9.73 -8.72 4.15
CA ASN A 343 -10.08 -8.79 2.73
C ASN A 343 -9.45 -10.06 2.10
N PRO A 344 -10.19 -10.93 1.41
CA PRO A 344 -9.72 -12.25 0.98
C PRO A 344 -8.52 -12.27 0.03
N TYR A 345 -8.24 -11.19 -0.69
CA TYR A 345 -7.10 -11.11 -1.62
C TYR A 345 -6.06 -10.11 -1.12
N TYR A 346 -6.37 -8.82 -1.06
CA TYR A 346 -5.35 -7.82 -0.72
C TYR A 346 -5.85 -6.75 0.23
N GLY A 347 -4.94 -6.26 1.07
CA GLY A 347 -5.18 -5.06 1.88
C GLY A 347 -5.06 -3.81 1.01
N ILE A 348 -3.83 -3.43 0.69
CA ILE A 348 -3.51 -2.35 -0.26
C ILE A 348 -2.70 -2.94 -1.41
N GLU A 349 -3.17 -2.76 -2.65
CA GLU A 349 -2.45 -3.11 -3.88
C GLU A 349 -2.27 -1.88 -4.78
N MET A 350 -1.02 -1.61 -5.16
CA MET A 350 -0.65 -0.46 -5.99
C MET A 350 0.12 -0.92 -7.23
N ILE A 351 -0.45 -0.71 -8.41
CA ILE A 351 0.11 -1.16 -9.69
C ILE A 351 0.45 0.04 -10.54
N GLU A 352 1.68 0.08 -11.07
CA GLU A 352 2.21 1.18 -11.90
C GLU A 352 1.99 2.56 -11.26
N SER A 353 2.04 2.58 -9.93
CA SER A 353 1.87 3.79 -9.13
C SER A 353 3.22 4.42 -8.82
N SER A 354 3.25 5.75 -8.72
CA SER A 354 4.50 6.50 -8.58
C SER A 354 4.35 7.75 -7.71
N SER A 355 5.41 8.12 -7.01
CA SER A 355 5.46 9.36 -6.20
C SER A 355 4.39 9.47 -5.11
N SER A 356 3.73 8.38 -4.72
CA SER A 356 2.72 8.35 -3.67
C SER A 356 3.34 8.25 -2.28
N MET A 357 2.63 8.72 -1.26
CA MET A 357 3.07 8.71 0.15
C MET A 357 2.17 7.80 0.99
N LEU A 358 2.77 6.86 1.71
CA LEU A 358 2.09 5.94 2.61
C LEU A 358 2.68 6.05 4.01
N PHE A 359 1.84 6.33 5.02
CA PHE A 359 2.27 6.37 6.42
C PHE A 359 1.10 6.10 7.38
N GLY A 360 1.36 5.37 8.47
CA GLY A 360 0.41 5.07 9.52
C GLY A 360 -0.70 4.08 9.14
N ASN A 361 -0.63 3.44 7.95
CA ASN A 361 -1.66 2.48 7.53
C ASN A 361 -1.45 1.13 8.23
N VAL A 362 -2.54 0.53 8.70
CA VAL A 362 -2.53 -0.75 9.43
C VAL A 362 -3.29 -1.79 8.61
N MET A 363 -2.59 -2.86 8.20
CA MET A 363 -3.14 -3.96 7.41
C MET A 363 -3.02 -5.29 8.18
N SER A 364 -4.12 -6.03 8.31
CA SER A 364 -4.12 -7.29 9.08
C SER A 364 -5.15 -8.30 8.57
N GLY A 365 -4.81 -9.58 8.53
CA GLY A 365 -5.72 -10.67 8.16
C GLY A 365 -6.17 -10.63 6.70
N ASN A 366 -5.50 -9.88 5.82
CA ASN A 366 -5.81 -9.89 4.39
C ASN A 366 -5.16 -11.12 3.72
N GLY A 367 -5.80 -11.69 2.70
CA GLY A 367 -5.55 -13.08 2.31
C GLY A 367 -4.29 -13.36 1.50
N GLU A 368 -4.11 -12.84 0.29
CA GLU A 368 -2.91 -13.06 -0.54
C GLU A 368 -1.71 -12.21 -0.14
N HIS A 369 -1.96 -10.97 0.26
CA HIS A 369 -0.95 -10.07 0.81
C HIS A 369 -1.62 -8.91 1.54
N ASN A 370 -0.98 -8.40 2.59
CA ASN A 370 -1.42 -7.19 3.27
C ASN A 370 -1.11 -5.93 2.45
N PHE A 371 0.09 -5.86 1.87
CA PHE A 371 0.55 -4.76 1.04
C PHE A 371 1.32 -5.30 -0.16
N TYR A 372 1.04 -4.76 -1.35
CA TYR A 372 1.79 -5.03 -2.56
C TYR A 372 1.91 -3.78 -3.44
N ILE A 373 3.10 -3.56 -3.98
CA ILE A 373 3.38 -2.48 -4.93
C ILE A 373 4.26 -3.00 -6.06
N SER A 374 3.88 -2.71 -7.31
CA SER A 374 4.64 -3.13 -8.49
C SER A 374 4.55 -2.12 -9.64
N GLY A 375 5.40 -2.28 -10.65
CA GLY A 375 5.47 -1.41 -11.83
C GLY A 375 6.84 -0.74 -12.00
N ASN A 376 6.95 0.12 -13.00
CA ASN A 376 8.27 0.62 -13.42
C ASN A 376 8.89 1.65 -12.46
N LYS A 377 8.07 2.38 -11.70
CA LYS A 377 8.48 3.52 -10.86
C LYS A 377 8.21 3.33 -9.37
N VAL A 378 8.25 2.09 -8.89
CA VAL A 378 7.99 1.72 -7.49
C VAL A 378 8.86 2.53 -6.53
N GLU A 379 10.13 2.75 -6.87
CA GLU A 379 11.12 3.50 -6.08
C GLU A 379 10.79 4.99 -5.88
N ASP A 380 9.90 5.56 -6.70
CA ASP A 380 9.48 6.96 -6.57
C ASP A 380 8.56 7.17 -5.36
N ASN A 381 7.94 6.10 -4.85
CA ASN A 381 7.00 6.18 -3.73
C ASN A 381 7.74 6.35 -2.39
N ASP A 382 7.08 7.01 -1.43
CA ASP A 382 7.58 7.24 -0.08
C ASP A 382 6.72 6.46 0.92
N ILE A 383 7.25 5.35 1.41
CA ILE A 383 6.56 4.40 2.29
C ILE A 383 7.41 4.26 3.53
N ASP A 384 6.93 4.76 4.67
CA ASP A 384 7.69 4.69 5.92
C ASP A 384 7.31 3.47 6.77
N THR A 385 8.09 3.24 7.83
CA THR A 385 7.90 2.12 8.75
C THR A 385 6.72 2.29 9.71
N SER A 386 6.00 3.42 9.66
CA SER A 386 4.75 3.57 10.43
C SER A 386 3.58 2.82 9.79
N ASN A 387 3.73 2.35 8.55
CA ASN A 387 2.81 1.36 7.97
C ASN A 387 3.10 -0.02 8.55
N THR A 388 2.07 -0.77 8.93
CA THR A 388 2.21 -2.08 9.56
C THR A 388 1.37 -3.16 8.88
N VAL A 389 1.92 -4.38 8.84
CA VAL A 389 1.31 -5.62 8.39
C VAL A 389 1.42 -6.67 9.50
N GLU A 390 0.28 -7.19 9.96
CA GLU A 390 0.20 -8.04 11.17
C GLU A 390 1.01 -7.46 12.35
N ASP A 391 0.76 -6.18 12.65
CA ASP A 391 1.42 -5.40 13.70
C ASP A 391 2.95 -5.19 13.57
N LYS A 392 3.56 -5.64 12.46
CA LYS A 392 4.98 -5.40 12.16
C LYS A 392 5.16 -4.39 11.02
N ALA A 393 6.24 -3.62 11.03
CA ALA A 393 6.49 -2.53 10.09
C ALA A 393 6.76 -3.01 8.64
N VAL A 394 6.34 -2.19 7.68
CA VAL A 394 6.74 -2.29 6.28
C VAL A 394 8.09 -1.61 6.10
N TYR A 395 9.12 -2.38 5.74
CA TYR A 395 10.43 -1.84 5.41
C TYR A 395 10.53 -1.60 3.90
N PHE A 396 10.49 -0.35 3.48
CA PHE A 396 10.61 0.03 2.07
C PHE A 396 11.94 0.74 1.79
N ILE A 397 12.94 -0.04 1.38
CA ILE A 397 14.31 0.43 1.20
C ILE A 397 14.56 0.75 -0.27
N LYS A 398 15.15 1.92 -0.55
CA LYS A 398 15.42 2.38 -1.91
C LYS A 398 16.80 3.01 -2.08
N ASN A 399 17.46 2.70 -3.19
CA ASN A 399 18.72 3.32 -3.62
C ASN A 399 19.86 3.24 -2.58
N VAL A 400 19.94 2.15 -1.80
CA VAL A 400 20.98 1.96 -0.78
C VAL A 400 22.10 1.04 -1.28
N ILE A 401 23.30 1.24 -0.74
CA ILE A 401 24.48 0.45 -1.06
C ILE A 401 25.23 0.09 0.24
N ASN A 402 25.62 -1.18 0.40
CA ASN A 402 26.40 -1.68 1.56
C ASN A 402 25.66 -1.62 2.92
N GLU A 403 24.33 -1.80 2.91
CA GLU A 403 23.53 -1.76 4.15
C GLU A 403 23.28 -3.16 4.73
N ILE A 404 23.22 -3.25 6.05
CA ILE A 404 22.97 -4.51 6.79
C ILE A 404 21.77 -4.33 7.71
N TYR A 405 20.77 -5.19 7.51
CA TYR A 405 19.57 -5.32 8.32
C TYR A 405 19.67 -6.65 9.07
N ASP A 406 19.96 -6.58 10.37
CA ASP A 406 20.30 -7.72 11.21
C ASP A 406 19.55 -7.66 12.54
N ASN A 407 18.93 -8.78 12.97
CA ASN A 407 18.25 -8.91 14.26
C ASN A 407 17.15 -7.85 14.53
N LEU A 408 16.43 -7.44 13.48
CA LEU A 408 15.25 -6.58 13.60
C LEU A 408 14.03 -7.42 14.00
N ASP A 409 13.30 -7.00 15.03
CA ASP A 409 12.15 -7.72 15.59
C ASP A 409 10.79 -7.25 15.05
N ASP A 410 10.77 -6.11 14.36
CA ASP A 410 9.57 -5.44 13.88
C ASP A 410 9.37 -5.50 12.36
N VAL A 411 10.11 -6.33 11.62
CA VAL A 411 9.97 -6.40 10.15
C VAL A 411 8.79 -7.30 9.78
N GLY A 412 7.76 -6.73 9.15
CA GLY A 412 6.63 -7.49 8.63
C GLY A 412 6.90 -7.97 7.21
N ILE A 413 7.18 -7.02 6.33
CA ILE A 413 7.60 -7.25 4.94
C ILE A 413 8.77 -6.34 4.57
N PHE A 414 9.55 -6.75 3.58
CA PHE A 414 10.78 -6.07 3.20
C PHE A 414 10.87 -5.83 1.69
N TYR A 415 11.01 -4.58 1.29
CA TYR A 415 11.30 -4.18 -0.08
C TYR A 415 12.72 -3.63 -0.16
N CYS A 416 13.43 -3.99 -1.21
CA CYS A 416 14.64 -3.32 -1.65
C CYS A 416 14.54 -2.99 -3.14
N THR A 417 14.53 -1.70 -3.47
CA THR A 417 14.47 -1.23 -4.86
C THR A 417 15.74 -0.48 -5.24
N ASN A 418 16.37 -0.84 -6.35
CA ASN A 418 17.64 -0.27 -6.81
C ASN A 418 18.76 -0.37 -5.75
N CYS A 419 18.82 -1.49 -5.03
CA CYS A 419 19.79 -1.72 -3.95
C CYS A 419 21.03 -2.46 -4.44
N GLN A 420 22.17 -2.28 -3.76
CA GLN A 420 23.39 -3.06 -4.02
C GLN A 420 24.09 -3.48 -2.74
N ASN A 421 24.56 -4.72 -2.67
CA ASN A 421 25.29 -5.24 -1.51
C ASN A 421 24.54 -5.05 -0.18
N VAL A 422 23.23 -5.35 -0.18
CA VAL A 422 22.40 -5.32 1.01
C VAL A 422 22.40 -6.70 1.67
N THR A 423 22.52 -6.74 2.99
CA THR A 423 22.37 -7.99 3.76
C THR A 423 21.12 -7.93 4.62
N LEU A 424 20.19 -8.85 4.43
CA LEU A 424 19.01 -9.07 5.26
C LEU A 424 19.21 -10.38 6.03
N LYS A 425 19.38 -10.32 7.35
CA LYS A 425 19.64 -11.53 8.13
C LYS A 425 19.08 -11.60 9.54
N ASN A 426 18.88 -12.82 10.02
CA ASN A 426 18.46 -13.13 11.39
C ASN A 426 17.12 -12.49 11.76
N LEU A 427 16.11 -12.63 10.89
CA LEU A 427 14.81 -11.99 11.08
C LEU A 427 13.68 -13.01 11.10
N SER A 428 12.67 -12.71 11.93
CA SER A 428 11.36 -13.33 11.85
C SER A 428 10.36 -12.34 11.27
N LEU A 429 9.90 -12.58 10.04
CA LEU A 429 8.94 -11.72 9.35
C LEU A 429 7.52 -11.85 9.93
N SER A 430 6.55 -11.09 9.42
CA SER A 430 5.15 -11.21 9.88
C SER A 430 4.60 -12.61 9.61
N GLU A 431 3.56 -12.96 10.36
CA GLU A 431 2.69 -14.07 9.98
C GLU A 431 1.89 -13.68 8.73
N ASN A 432 1.17 -14.64 8.14
CA ASN A 432 0.22 -14.41 7.04
C ASN A 432 0.86 -13.81 5.76
N LYS A 433 1.60 -14.67 5.04
CA LYS A 433 2.18 -14.42 3.71
C LYS A 433 3.06 -13.18 3.63
N ALA A 434 4.05 -13.12 4.53
CA ALA A 434 5.11 -12.11 4.46
C ALA A 434 5.81 -12.09 3.10
N LEU A 435 6.40 -10.95 2.73
CA LEU A 435 7.00 -10.69 1.42
C LEU A 435 8.41 -10.13 1.57
N ILE A 436 9.34 -10.67 0.79
CA ILE A 436 10.61 -10.01 0.45
C ILE A 436 10.59 -9.69 -1.04
N TYR A 437 10.69 -8.41 -1.40
CA TYR A 437 10.69 -7.93 -2.77
C TYR A 437 12.00 -7.23 -3.10
N PHE A 438 12.81 -7.81 -3.98
CA PHE A 438 14.00 -7.19 -4.55
C PHE A 438 13.71 -6.76 -5.99
N LYS A 439 13.73 -5.45 -6.23
CA LYS A 439 13.63 -4.84 -7.57
C LYS A 439 14.97 -4.23 -7.94
N ASN A 440 15.51 -4.53 -9.12
CA ASN A 440 16.79 -4.01 -9.60
C ASN A 440 17.90 -4.07 -8.53
N THR A 441 17.92 -5.16 -7.75
CA THR A 441 18.81 -5.31 -6.61
C THR A 441 19.91 -6.30 -6.94
N ALA A 442 21.15 -5.96 -6.57
CA ALA A 442 22.31 -6.77 -6.94
C ALA A 442 23.28 -7.07 -5.80
N ASN A 443 24.00 -8.18 -5.91
CA ASN A 443 25.08 -8.58 -5.00
C ASN A 443 24.64 -8.64 -3.52
N SER A 444 23.37 -8.94 -3.25
CA SER A 444 22.77 -8.87 -1.92
C SER A 444 22.56 -10.25 -1.31
N LEU A 445 22.47 -10.32 0.02
CA LEU A 445 22.36 -11.55 0.80
C LEU A 445 21.05 -11.56 1.61
N ILE A 446 20.30 -12.64 1.51
CA ILE A 446 19.20 -13.01 2.40
C ILE A 446 19.63 -14.26 3.17
N GLU A 447 19.72 -14.16 4.49
CA GLU A 447 20.21 -15.26 5.33
C GLU A 447 19.40 -15.40 6.61
N ASN A 448 19.08 -16.63 7.02
CA ASN A 448 18.47 -16.86 8.33
C ASN A 448 17.13 -16.10 8.51
N ILE A 449 16.27 -16.15 7.49
CA ILE A 449 14.93 -15.54 7.52
C ILE A 449 13.86 -16.61 7.66
N ALA A 450 12.89 -16.37 8.53
CA ALA A 450 11.74 -17.25 8.73
C ALA A 450 10.46 -16.46 9.03
N SER A 451 9.31 -17.13 8.97
CA SER A 451 8.05 -16.69 9.58
C SER A 451 7.41 -17.87 10.29
N THR A 452 6.58 -17.62 11.31
CA THR A 452 5.88 -18.67 12.07
C THR A 452 4.90 -19.46 11.18
N SER A 453 4.35 -18.81 10.16
CA SER A 453 3.47 -19.42 9.15
C SER A 453 4.22 -20.16 8.03
N GLU A 454 5.56 -20.11 8.00
CA GLU A 454 6.42 -20.71 6.97
C GLU A 454 6.05 -20.30 5.52
N ASP A 455 5.35 -19.17 5.35
CA ASP A 455 4.65 -18.81 4.12
C ASP A 455 5.22 -17.58 3.39
N ILE A 456 6.50 -17.26 3.62
CA ILE A 456 7.17 -16.12 2.99
C ILE A 456 7.15 -16.26 1.46
N LYS A 457 6.81 -15.17 0.77
CA LYS A 457 6.96 -15.00 -0.68
C LYS A 457 8.23 -14.20 -0.98
N ILE A 458 9.05 -14.68 -1.90
CA ILE A 458 10.22 -13.97 -2.42
C ILE A 458 9.94 -13.52 -3.84
N ILE A 459 10.17 -12.24 -4.16
CA ILE A 459 10.03 -11.69 -5.50
C ILE A 459 11.32 -11.00 -5.90
N PHE A 460 11.96 -11.49 -6.96
CA PHE A 460 13.12 -10.88 -7.60
C PHE A 460 12.71 -10.39 -8.99
N GLU A 461 12.79 -9.08 -9.20
CA GLU A 461 12.51 -8.42 -10.47
C GLU A 461 13.74 -7.64 -10.92
N GLY A 462 14.26 -7.91 -12.12
CA GLY A 462 15.46 -7.24 -12.64
C GLY A 462 16.69 -7.41 -11.74
N SER A 463 16.72 -8.43 -10.88
CA SER A 463 17.68 -8.54 -9.79
C SER A 463 18.72 -9.61 -10.08
N SER A 464 19.98 -9.36 -9.70
CA SER A 464 21.09 -10.23 -10.11
C SER A 464 22.17 -10.46 -9.05
N ASN A 465 22.84 -11.61 -9.13
CA ASN A 465 23.94 -11.96 -8.23
C ASN A 465 23.56 -11.92 -6.75
N ASN A 466 22.28 -12.17 -6.40
CA ASN A 466 21.86 -12.23 -5.01
C ASN A 466 21.93 -13.67 -4.49
N THR A 467 22.14 -13.82 -3.20
CA THR A 467 22.18 -15.13 -2.52
C THR A 467 21.07 -15.22 -1.48
N ILE A 468 20.34 -16.34 -1.49
CA ILE A 468 19.42 -16.73 -0.42
C ILE A 468 19.90 -18.04 0.19
N LYS A 469 20.14 -18.03 1.50
CA LYS A 469 20.54 -19.23 2.25
C LYS A 469 19.91 -19.30 3.63
N ASN A 470 19.87 -20.50 4.19
CA ASN A 470 19.42 -20.75 5.56
C ASN A 470 18.05 -20.11 5.86
N SER A 471 17.17 -20.01 4.88
CA SER A 471 15.89 -19.30 5.02
C SER A 471 14.71 -20.22 4.73
N ILE A 472 13.54 -19.88 5.29
CA ILE A 472 12.28 -20.61 5.14
C ILE A 472 11.31 -19.75 4.32
N PHE A 473 10.81 -20.28 3.21
CA PHE A 473 9.84 -19.57 2.37
C PHE A 473 8.94 -20.53 1.58
N GLU A 474 7.75 -20.09 1.21
CA GLU A 474 6.80 -20.88 0.44
C GLU A 474 7.11 -20.86 -1.05
N ARG A 475 7.34 -19.65 -1.59
CA ARG A 475 7.47 -19.42 -3.03
C ARG A 475 8.52 -18.37 -3.38
N ALA A 476 9.14 -18.53 -4.55
CA ALA A 476 10.00 -17.53 -5.17
C ALA A 476 9.59 -17.25 -6.62
N TYR A 477 9.49 -15.96 -6.97
CA TYR A 477 9.18 -15.47 -8.31
C TYR A 477 10.37 -14.68 -8.85
N LEU A 478 10.90 -15.09 -9.99
CA LEU A 478 12.03 -14.45 -10.66
C LEU A 478 11.59 -13.97 -12.04
N SER A 479 11.72 -12.66 -12.29
CA SER A 479 11.42 -12.01 -13.57
C SER A 479 12.61 -11.14 -13.98
N TYR A 480 13.06 -11.25 -15.23
CA TYR A 480 14.25 -10.56 -15.74
C TYR A 480 15.48 -10.67 -14.82
N SER A 481 15.60 -11.77 -14.07
CA SER A 481 16.57 -11.91 -12.99
C SER A 481 17.64 -12.94 -13.34
N ASP A 482 18.90 -12.62 -13.03
CA ASP A 482 20.07 -13.37 -13.51
C ASP A 482 21.06 -13.72 -12.41
N SER A 483 21.70 -14.89 -12.52
CA SER A 483 22.84 -15.27 -11.67
C SER A 483 22.56 -15.26 -10.16
N ASN A 484 21.30 -15.46 -9.74
CA ASN A 484 20.96 -15.56 -8.32
C ASN A 484 21.18 -16.99 -7.80
N GLN A 485 21.51 -17.13 -6.51
CA GLN A 485 21.84 -18.40 -5.88
C GLN A 485 20.91 -18.71 -4.71
N PHE A 486 20.31 -19.89 -4.71
CA PHE A 486 19.42 -20.38 -3.66
C PHE A 486 19.97 -21.72 -3.16
N TYR A 487 20.49 -21.78 -1.93
CA TYR A 487 20.99 -23.04 -1.35
C TYR A 487 20.80 -23.09 0.15
N GLY A 488 20.64 -24.30 0.72
CA GLY A 488 20.46 -24.46 2.16
C GLY A 488 19.15 -23.87 2.70
N ASN A 489 18.12 -23.73 1.87
CA ASN A 489 16.81 -23.20 2.28
C ASN A 489 15.78 -24.31 2.52
N ASN A 490 14.72 -23.98 3.26
CA ASN A 490 13.53 -24.81 3.44
C ASN A 490 12.41 -24.22 2.58
N ILE A 491 12.17 -24.82 1.41
CA ILE A 491 11.15 -24.37 0.47
C ILE A 491 9.85 -25.14 0.73
N MET A 492 8.89 -24.45 1.33
CA MET A 492 7.71 -25.07 1.97
C MET A 492 6.50 -25.22 1.05
N GLY A 493 6.54 -24.65 -0.16
CA GLY A 493 5.47 -24.78 -1.14
C GLY A 493 5.18 -26.23 -1.53
N THR A 494 3.92 -26.65 -1.40
CA THR A 494 3.44 -27.98 -1.81
C THR A 494 3.10 -28.05 -3.31
N GLY A 495 2.96 -26.89 -3.97
CA GLY A 495 2.72 -26.72 -5.40
C GLY A 495 4.01 -26.46 -6.20
N ALA A 496 3.90 -25.76 -7.33
CA ALA A 496 5.09 -25.14 -7.92
C ALA A 496 5.54 -24.02 -6.98
N ALA A 497 6.78 -24.10 -6.49
CA ALA A 497 7.32 -23.18 -5.49
C ALA A 497 8.23 -22.11 -6.11
N VAL A 498 8.95 -22.43 -7.18
CA VAL A 498 9.81 -21.46 -7.88
C VAL A 498 9.33 -21.25 -9.31
N PHE A 499 9.14 -19.98 -9.67
CA PHE A 499 8.70 -19.55 -10.98
C PHE A 499 9.75 -18.62 -11.59
N GLN A 500 10.24 -18.98 -12.78
CA GLN A 500 11.15 -18.16 -13.56
C GLN A 500 10.47 -17.74 -14.86
N ILE A 501 10.36 -16.44 -15.09
CA ILE A 501 9.70 -15.84 -16.26
C ILE A 501 10.61 -14.79 -16.91
N ASN A 502 10.21 -14.33 -18.10
CA ASN A 502 10.79 -13.14 -18.75
C ASN A 502 12.32 -13.16 -18.86
N SER A 503 12.88 -14.22 -19.46
CA SER A 503 14.33 -14.36 -19.66
C SER A 503 15.17 -14.39 -18.38
N SER A 504 14.62 -14.86 -17.26
CA SER A 504 15.41 -15.16 -16.07
C SER A 504 16.32 -16.36 -16.32
N ILE A 505 17.64 -16.16 -16.23
CA ILE A 505 18.67 -17.13 -16.64
C ILE A 505 19.78 -17.25 -15.58
N ASN A 506 20.59 -18.32 -15.67
CA ASN A 506 21.74 -18.57 -14.79
C ASN A 506 21.45 -18.60 -13.28
N ASN A 507 20.19 -18.68 -12.86
CA ASN A 507 19.84 -18.83 -11.46
C ASN A 507 20.12 -20.27 -11.01
N SER A 508 20.86 -20.42 -9.90
CA SER A 508 21.22 -21.73 -9.34
C SER A 508 20.43 -22.05 -8.08
N PHE A 509 20.04 -23.32 -7.95
CA PHE A 509 19.29 -23.84 -6.79
C PHE A 509 20.09 -24.86 -5.97
N ASN A 510 21.40 -24.92 -6.20
CA ASN A 510 22.33 -25.68 -5.40
C ASN A 510 23.74 -25.14 -5.58
N LEU A 511 24.63 -25.54 -4.68
CA LEU A 511 26.07 -25.49 -4.87
C LEU A 511 26.62 -26.90 -5.01
N ASP A 512 27.88 -27.01 -5.40
CA ASP A 512 28.57 -28.29 -5.41
C ASP A 512 28.66 -28.89 -4.00
N LEU A 513 28.79 -30.21 -3.94
CA LEU A 513 29.06 -30.92 -2.70
C LEU A 513 30.36 -30.39 -2.05
N PRO A 514 30.41 -30.29 -0.71
CA PRO A 514 29.46 -30.82 0.26
C PRO A 514 28.33 -29.86 0.68
N ILE A 515 28.21 -28.66 0.10
CA ILE A 515 27.19 -27.67 0.55
C ILE A 515 25.78 -28.13 0.16
N GLY A 516 25.65 -28.61 -1.08
CA GLY A 516 24.40 -29.13 -1.64
C GLY A 516 23.37 -28.04 -1.95
N GLY A 517 22.11 -28.45 -2.00
CA GLY A 517 20.96 -27.65 -2.41
C GLY A 517 20.00 -27.33 -1.28
N ASN A 518 18.71 -27.30 -1.61
CA ASN A 518 17.62 -26.90 -0.72
C ASN A 518 16.77 -28.10 -0.30
N PHE A 519 16.07 -27.97 0.82
CA PHE A 519 14.96 -28.85 1.16
C PHE A 519 13.71 -28.39 0.40
N TRP A 520 13.02 -29.33 -0.23
CA TRP A 520 11.80 -29.06 -0.99
C TRP A 520 10.65 -29.87 -0.42
N LYS A 521 9.66 -29.21 0.19
CA LYS A 521 8.51 -29.89 0.80
C LYS A 521 7.77 -30.79 -0.20
N LYS A 522 7.69 -30.38 -1.45
CA LYS A 522 7.10 -31.18 -2.54
C LYS A 522 7.93 -32.41 -2.94
N ASN A 523 9.25 -32.39 -2.75
CA ASN A 523 10.14 -33.50 -3.10
C ASN A 523 10.33 -34.54 -1.97
N GLU A 524 9.88 -34.22 -0.76
CA GLU A 524 10.11 -35.01 0.46
C GLU A 524 9.83 -36.52 0.28
N ALA A 525 8.70 -36.88 -0.32
CA ALA A 525 8.32 -38.29 -0.53
C ALA A 525 9.14 -39.03 -1.61
N ASN A 526 9.83 -38.30 -2.49
CA ASN A 526 10.61 -38.86 -3.59
C ASN A 526 12.12 -38.84 -3.33
N CYS A 527 12.57 -38.05 -2.36
CA CYS A 527 13.96 -37.98 -1.95
C CYS A 527 14.39 -39.31 -1.32
N ARG A 528 15.48 -39.90 -1.83
CA ARG A 528 16.14 -41.07 -1.27
C ARG A 528 17.59 -40.73 -1.00
N ASP A 529 18.07 -41.18 0.14
CA ASP A 529 19.45 -41.02 0.60
C ASP A 529 20.00 -42.41 0.93
N LEU A 530 20.65 -43.03 -0.04
CA LEU A 530 21.18 -44.39 0.06
C LEU A 530 22.56 -44.43 0.71
N ASN A 531 23.30 -43.32 0.68
CA ASN A 531 24.65 -43.20 1.23
C ASN A 531 24.67 -42.51 2.62
N ASN A 532 23.51 -42.07 3.12
CA ASN A 532 23.29 -41.37 4.39
C ASN A 532 24.10 -40.07 4.51
N ASP A 533 24.25 -39.31 3.43
CA ASP A 533 24.95 -38.01 3.44
C ASP A 533 24.01 -36.80 3.65
N ASN A 534 22.72 -37.05 3.90
CA ASN A 534 21.63 -36.07 4.02
C ASN A 534 21.30 -35.30 2.74
N ILE A 535 21.76 -35.78 1.59
CA ILE A 535 21.46 -35.25 0.26
C ILE A 535 20.72 -36.33 -0.53
N CYS A 536 19.71 -35.92 -1.30
CA CYS A 536 18.99 -36.85 -2.16
C CYS A 536 19.92 -37.34 -3.28
N ASP A 537 19.96 -38.64 -3.53
CA ASP A 537 20.70 -39.24 -4.65
C ASP A 537 20.13 -38.88 -6.03
N SER A 538 18.91 -38.34 -6.07
CA SER A 538 18.24 -37.90 -7.29
C SER A 538 18.02 -36.40 -7.30
N SER A 539 18.29 -35.76 -8.43
CA SER A 539 17.98 -34.35 -8.62
C SER A 539 16.48 -34.08 -8.57
N TYR A 540 16.13 -32.89 -8.10
CA TYR A 540 14.76 -32.38 -8.13
C TYR A 540 14.59 -31.40 -9.28
N VAL A 541 13.78 -31.78 -10.27
CA VAL A 541 13.46 -30.95 -11.44
C VAL A 541 12.09 -30.30 -11.26
N PHE A 542 12.02 -28.99 -11.50
CA PHE A 542 10.79 -28.21 -11.45
C PHE A 542 10.65 -27.33 -12.70
N GLY A 543 9.47 -26.73 -12.91
CA GLY A 543 9.13 -26.02 -14.15
C GLY A 543 10.04 -24.84 -14.52
N GLY A 544 10.89 -24.37 -13.58
CA GLY A 544 11.83 -23.29 -13.80
C GLY A 544 13.30 -23.67 -13.61
N GLY A 545 13.66 -24.91 -13.32
CA GLY A 545 15.06 -25.25 -13.01
C GLY A 545 15.25 -26.63 -12.40
N SER A 546 16.46 -26.90 -11.91
CA SER A 546 16.79 -28.14 -11.20
C SER A 546 17.63 -27.82 -9.98
N ASP A 547 17.39 -28.55 -8.90
CA ASP A 547 18.29 -28.69 -7.76
C ASP A 547 18.97 -30.06 -7.89
N TYR A 548 20.27 -30.07 -8.13
CA TYR A 548 21.04 -31.31 -8.34
C TYR A 548 21.39 -32.03 -7.04
N TYR A 549 21.32 -31.34 -5.90
CA TYR A 549 21.70 -31.89 -4.60
C TYR A 549 20.65 -31.53 -3.53
N PRO A 550 19.36 -31.90 -3.71
CA PRO A 550 18.33 -31.51 -2.75
C PRO A 550 18.61 -32.11 -1.38
N ARG A 551 18.24 -31.43 -0.31
CA ARG A 551 18.41 -31.94 1.06
C ARG A 551 17.28 -32.88 1.45
N VAL A 552 17.63 -33.93 2.20
CA VAL A 552 16.68 -34.92 2.72
C VAL A 552 15.80 -34.32 3.80
N ASN A 553 16.43 -33.62 4.74
CA ASN A 553 15.78 -33.04 5.91
C ASN A 553 15.74 -31.52 5.80
N LYS A 554 14.73 -30.92 6.43
CA LYS A 554 14.74 -29.49 6.74
C LYS A 554 16.04 -29.16 7.48
N PHE A 555 16.65 -28.02 7.20
CA PHE A 555 17.59 -27.48 8.17
C PHE A 555 16.78 -26.99 9.37
N GLU A 556 17.21 -27.33 10.58
CA GLU A 556 16.60 -26.79 11.79
C GLU A 556 17.22 -25.42 12.08
N PHE A 557 16.36 -24.44 12.37
CA PHE A 557 16.80 -23.15 12.85
C PHE A 557 17.36 -23.40 14.25
N GLU A 558 18.69 -23.50 14.40
CA GLU A 558 19.29 -23.27 15.72
C GLU A 558 19.13 -21.79 15.99
N ALA A 559 17.99 -21.42 16.61
CA ALA A 559 17.92 -20.12 17.25
C ALA A 559 19.13 -20.08 18.18
N GLU A 560 20.08 -19.17 17.93
CA GLU A 560 21.11 -18.90 18.92
C GLU A 560 20.38 -18.76 20.26
N PRO A 561 20.80 -19.48 21.31
CA PRO A 561 20.01 -19.58 22.53
C PRO A 561 19.74 -18.17 23.02
N ILE A 562 18.53 -17.69 22.74
CA ILE A 562 18.01 -16.46 23.28
C ILE A 562 18.01 -16.75 24.76
N CYS A 563 18.80 -15.99 25.51
CA CYS A 563 18.81 -16.08 26.95
C CYS A 563 17.34 -16.18 27.42
N GLN A 564 17.01 -17.21 28.21
CA GLN A 564 15.62 -17.49 28.61
C GLN A 564 15.27 -17.01 30.03
N GLU A 565 16.27 -16.65 30.83
CA GLU A 565 16.08 -16.19 32.22
C GLU A 565 17.03 -15.02 32.55
N ASN A 566 16.49 -13.92 33.10
CA ASN A 566 17.22 -12.70 33.47
C ASN A 566 18.03 -12.04 32.33
N CYS A 567 17.39 -11.92 31.17
CA CYS A 567 18.00 -11.49 29.91
C CYS A 567 17.75 -10.01 29.69
N TYR A 568 18.28 -9.23 30.61
CA TYR A 568 18.14 -7.79 30.59
C TYR A 568 19.28 -7.18 29.75
N SER A 569 18.93 -6.16 28.99
CA SER A 569 19.90 -5.40 28.21
C SER A 569 20.85 -4.63 29.12
N ASN A 570 22.08 -4.38 28.66
CA ASN A 570 22.92 -3.37 29.29
C ASN A 570 22.22 -2.01 29.24
N VAL A 571 22.51 -1.16 30.22
CA VAL A 571 21.86 0.15 30.34
C VAL A 571 22.85 1.26 30.02
N MET A 572 22.46 2.19 29.15
CA MET A 572 23.18 3.45 28.97
C MET A 572 22.33 4.59 29.50
N PHE A 573 22.91 5.37 30.41
CA PHE A 573 22.27 6.56 30.97
C PHE A 573 22.76 7.82 30.25
N LEU A 574 21.82 8.63 29.79
CA LEU A 574 22.07 9.92 29.13
C LEU A 574 21.65 11.05 30.09
N PRO A 575 22.62 11.80 30.66
CA PRO A 575 22.35 12.82 31.66
C PRO A 575 21.62 14.03 31.06
N GLY A 576 20.99 14.82 31.93
CA GLY A 576 20.31 16.07 31.56
C GLY A 576 21.25 17.22 31.18
N HIS A 577 20.64 18.35 30.81
CA HIS A 577 21.39 19.59 30.58
C HIS A 577 22.17 19.97 31.84
N GLN A 578 23.45 20.34 31.70
CA GLN A 578 24.33 20.70 32.82
C GLN A 578 24.56 19.57 33.84
N ALA A 579 24.36 18.32 33.46
CA ALA A 579 24.52 17.19 34.37
C ALA A 579 25.73 16.30 34.06
N SER A 580 26.62 16.78 33.18
CA SER A 580 27.99 16.29 32.99
C SER A 580 28.97 17.36 33.46
N ARG A 581 30.00 16.96 34.20
CA ARG A 581 31.07 17.88 34.63
C ARG A 581 31.96 18.22 33.45
N LEU A 582 32.38 19.48 33.40
CA LEU A 582 33.28 20.00 32.37
C LEU A 582 34.57 20.43 33.04
N TYR A 583 35.68 20.04 32.44
CA TYR A 583 37.02 20.22 32.96
C TYR A 583 37.93 20.84 31.93
N ARG A 584 39.00 21.43 32.40
CA ARG A 584 40.09 21.96 31.58
C ARG A 584 41.42 21.69 32.28
N LYS A 585 42.46 21.40 31.50
CA LYS A 585 43.85 21.45 31.98
C LYS A 585 44.47 22.79 31.60
N ASP A 586 45.13 23.45 32.53
CA ASP A 586 45.90 24.66 32.26
C ASP A 586 47.23 24.36 31.54
N SER A 587 48.06 25.37 31.31
CA SER A 587 49.35 25.21 30.64
C SER A 587 50.37 24.38 31.41
N ASP A 588 50.19 24.25 32.73
CA ASP A 588 51.06 23.48 33.62
C ASP A 588 50.53 22.04 33.82
N GLY A 589 49.32 21.76 33.31
CA GLY A 589 48.66 20.46 33.33
C GLY A 589 47.75 20.24 34.53
N ASP A 590 47.56 21.26 35.37
CA ASP A 590 46.65 21.22 36.51
C ASP A 590 45.21 21.25 36.01
N GLU A 591 44.39 20.32 36.52
CA GLU A 591 42.98 20.18 36.13
C GLU A 591 42.10 21.12 36.96
N ASP A 592 41.29 21.88 36.26
CA ASP A 592 40.26 22.75 36.81
C ASP A 592 38.87 22.22 36.45
N GLN A 593 37.98 22.17 37.46
CA GLN A 593 36.59 21.79 37.28
C GLN A 593 35.76 23.05 37.02
N LEU A 594 35.44 23.29 35.74
CA LEU A 594 34.65 24.44 35.31
C LEU A 594 33.17 24.31 35.67
N TRP A 595 32.69 23.07 35.78
CA TRP A 595 31.31 22.79 36.16
C TRP A 595 31.23 21.63 37.16
N GLU A 596 30.71 21.83 38.37
CA GLU A 596 30.09 23.07 38.89
C GLU A 596 31.11 24.18 39.19
N PRO A 597 30.81 25.48 38.94
CA PRO A 597 31.79 26.55 39.06
C PRO A 597 32.26 26.70 40.51
N THR A 598 33.56 26.54 40.74
CA THR A 598 34.19 26.72 42.05
C THR A 598 34.71 28.16 42.19
N ASN A 599 35.23 28.73 41.10
CA ASN A 599 35.68 30.10 40.95
C ASN A 599 34.75 30.87 40.00
N HIS A 600 33.64 31.36 40.56
CA HIS A 600 32.37 31.64 39.87
C HIS A 600 32.46 32.51 38.61
N ASN A 601 33.40 33.45 38.52
CA ASN A 601 33.50 34.34 37.35
C ASN A 601 34.47 33.77 36.30
N GLU A 602 35.62 33.24 36.71
CA GLU A 602 36.65 32.75 35.80
C GLU A 602 36.20 31.45 35.11
N ASP A 603 35.61 30.53 35.86
CA ASP A 603 35.12 29.25 35.32
C ASP A 603 34.02 29.48 34.27
N VAL A 604 33.12 30.44 34.54
CA VAL A 604 32.01 30.77 33.65
C VAL A 604 32.50 31.42 32.36
N GLU A 605 33.50 32.29 32.42
CA GLU A 605 34.11 32.91 31.23
C GLU A 605 34.77 31.86 30.33
N GLN A 606 35.39 30.83 30.91
CA GLN A 606 36.01 29.73 30.15
C GLN A 606 34.97 28.85 29.45
N LEU A 607 33.75 28.77 29.96
CA LEU A 607 32.67 28.00 29.35
C LEU A 607 32.04 28.70 28.12
N TYR A 608 32.44 29.92 27.78
CA TYR A 608 31.83 30.69 26.69
C TYR A 608 31.99 30.03 25.32
N MET A 609 30.93 30.17 24.52
CA MET A 609 30.87 29.71 23.14
C MET A 609 30.95 30.91 22.18
N ASN A 610 31.48 30.68 20.99
CA ASN A 610 31.54 31.65 19.91
C ASN A 610 30.12 31.92 19.39
N GLN A 611 29.73 33.19 19.37
CA GLN A 611 28.37 33.61 19.00
C GLN A 611 28.03 33.41 17.51
N ASN A 612 29.04 33.27 16.64
CA ASN A 612 28.84 33.18 15.19
C ASN A 612 28.67 31.73 14.70
N ASP A 613 29.42 30.79 15.28
CA ASP A 613 29.45 29.39 14.82
C ASP A 613 29.11 28.36 15.91
N GLY A 614 28.90 28.79 17.16
CA GLY A 614 28.56 27.91 18.27
C GLY A 614 29.70 26.99 18.71
N SER A 615 30.95 27.25 18.31
CA SER A 615 32.13 26.51 18.79
C SER A 615 32.55 26.95 20.19
N SER A 616 33.25 26.09 20.95
CA SER A 616 33.80 26.48 22.26
C SER A 616 34.92 27.50 22.07
N ASN A 617 34.92 28.61 22.84
CA ASN A 617 36.04 29.56 22.84
C ASN A 617 37.32 28.93 23.42
N ASP A 618 37.17 27.86 24.20
CA ASP A 618 38.26 27.03 24.68
C ASP A 618 38.13 25.58 24.16
N PRO A 619 38.97 25.16 23.19
CA PRO A 619 38.96 23.80 22.66
C PRO A 619 39.60 22.77 23.60
N GLY A 620 40.19 23.23 24.72
CA GLY A 620 40.79 22.39 25.76
C GLY A 620 39.77 21.66 26.63
N ILE A 621 38.51 22.09 26.63
CA ILE A 621 37.48 21.55 27.52
C ILE A 621 37.12 20.11 27.15
N TYR A 622 36.97 19.28 28.18
CA TYR A 622 36.55 17.88 28.07
C TYR A 622 35.57 17.50 29.18
N THR A 623 34.97 16.32 29.06
CA THR A 623 34.14 15.70 30.11
C THR A 623 34.69 14.34 30.52
N ARG A 624 34.23 13.84 31.66
CA ARG A 624 34.63 12.54 32.21
C ARG A 624 33.48 11.84 32.91
N ASP A 625 32.71 12.56 33.71
CA ASP A 625 31.69 12.01 34.59
C ASP A 625 30.41 12.86 34.65
N ILE A 626 29.36 12.25 35.18
CA ILE A 626 28.06 12.88 35.42
C ILE A 626 27.95 13.38 36.87
N LEU A 627 27.01 14.29 37.11
CA LEU A 627 26.75 14.82 38.46
C LEU A 627 26.15 13.77 39.40
N ASP A 628 26.89 13.39 40.43
CA ASP A 628 26.40 12.60 41.56
C ASP A 628 25.77 13.49 42.64
N GLU A 629 26.52 14.49 43.12
CA GLU A 629 26.15 15.52 44.09
C GLU A 629 26.65 16.89 43.62
N ALA A 630 26.03 17.97 44.09
CA ALA A 630 26.44 19.35 43.83
C ALA A 630 26.40 20.17 45.12
N TYR A 631 27.05 21.34 45.16
CA TYR A 631 27.04 22.20 46.35
C TYR A 631 25.60 22.57 46.77
N GLY A 632 25.20 22.13 47.96
CA GLY A 632 23.83 22.32 48.48
C GLY A 632 22.79 21.30 48.01
N ILE A 633 23.17 20.33 47.18
CA ILE A 633 22.29 19.26 46.65
C ILE A 633 23.01 17.91 46.79
N ASN A 634 22.66 17.15 47.84
CA ASN A 634 23.34 15.89 48.20
C ASN A 634 22.85 14.65 47.41
N ASN A 635 22.03 14.82 46.36
CA ASN A 635 21.55 13.69 45.57
C ASN A 635 21.02 14.16 44.21
N VAL A 636 21.93 14.36 43.25
CA VAL A 636 21.56 14.66 41.85
C VAL A 636 21.32 13.34 41.11
N TYR A 637 22.37 12.56 40.86
CA TYR A 637 22.24 11.17 40.37
C TYR A 637 22.81 10.12 41.33
N LYS A 638 23.40 10.51 42.47
CA LYS A 638 24.03 9.57 43.42
C LYS A 638 23.17 8.35 43.76
N GLY A 639 21.89 8.56 44.09
CA GLY A 639 20.96 7.46 44.41
C GLY A 639 20.61 6.58 43.21
N PHE A 640 20.51 7.16 42.01
CA PHE A 640 20.28 6.42 40.78
C PHE A 640 21.50 5.57 40.42
N MET A 641 22.71 6.14 40.45
CA MET A 641 23.96 5.44 40.19
C MET A 641 24.12 4.25 41.14
N ALA A 642 23.92 4.47 42.44
CA ALA A 642 23.96 3.39 43.43
C ALA A 642 22.92 2.28 43.17
N SER A 643 21.72 2.65 42.68
CA SER A 643 20.70 1.67 42.29
C SER A 643 21.14 0.85 41.08
N MET A 644 21.74 1.49 40.07
CA MET A 644 22.26 0.82 38.88
C MET A 644 23.44 -0.10 39.20
N ASP A 645 24.34 0.32 40.09
CA ASP A 645 25.44 -0.50 40.59
C ASP A 645 24.92 -1.75 41.31
N ASN A 646 23.87 -1.61 42.12
CA ASN A 646 23.23 -2.76 42.77
C ASN A 646 22.61 -3.73 41.75
N ILE A 647 21.96 -3.23 40.69
CA ILE A 647 21.39 -4.06 39.61
C ILE A 647 22.49 -4.86 38.89
N VAL A 648 23.67 -4.27 38.70
CA VAL A 648 24.84 -5.00 38.16
C VAL A 648 25.37 -6.02 39.18
N ALA A 649 25.51 -5.63 40.45
CA ALA A 649 26.01 -6.51 41.50
C ALA A 649 25.10 -7.73 41.74
N ASP A 650 23.79 -7.56 41.57
CA ASP A 650 22.78 -8.61 41.63
C ASP A 650 22.76 -9.51 40.38
N GLY A 651 23.59 -9.20 39.36
CA GLY A 651 23.71 -10.00 38.13
C GLY A 651 22.55 -9.86 37.14
N VAL A 652 21.66 -8.89 37.36
CA VAL A 652 20.47 -8.64 36.54
C VAL A 652 20.90 -8.21 35.13
N ILE A 653 21.68 -7.13 35.02
CA ILE A 653 22.32 -6.68 33.76
C ILE A 653 23.84 -6.95 33.83
N ASN A 654 24.50 -7.05 32.67
CA ASN A 654 25.96 -7.25 32.65
C ASN A 654 26.72 -5.96 33.02
N LYS A 655 26.27 -4.82 32.50
CA LYS A 655 26.81 -3.50 32.88
C LYS A 655 25.81 -2.38 32.68
N TRP A 656 26.06 -1.26 33.36
CA TRP A 656 25.51 0.04 32.98
C TRP A 656 26.65 1.04 32.78
N GLN A 657 26.39 2.09 32.00
CA GLN A 657 27.34 3.19 31.82
C GLN A 657 26.61 4.52 31.65
N ALA A 658 27.16 5.60 32.21
CA ALA A 658 26.72 6.95 31.92
C ALA A 658 27.52 7.53 30.75
N PHE A 659 26.84 8.11 29.75
CA PHE A 659 27.52 8.84 28.69
C PHE A 659 27.57 10.32 29.05
N ALA A 660 28.68 10.76 29.62
CA ALA A 660 28.91 12.18 29.86
C ALA A 660 29.18 12.89 28.52
N TYR A 661 28.54 14.04 28.31
CA TYR A 661 28.69 14.81 27.08
C TYR A 661 28.80 16.31 27.35
N ASP A 662 29.42 17.04 26.41
CA ASP A 662 29.47 18.51 26.50
C ASP A 662 28.11 19.10 26.14
N TRP A 663 27.32 19.38 27.18
CA TRP A 663 25.96 19.90 27.09
C TRP A 663 25.85 21.29 26.47
N ARG A 664 26.97 21.98 26.20
CA ARG A 664 27.00 23.27 25.50
C ARG A 664 26.87 23.13 23.99
N LYS A 665 27.15 21.94 23.46
CA LYS A 665 27.09 21.66 22.02
C LYS A 665 25.67 21.32 21.55
N PRO A 666 25.34 21.57 20.27
CA PRO A 666 24.13 21.01 19.66
C PRO A 666 24.09 19.49 19.79
N LEU A 667 22.92 18.92 20.02
CA LEU A 667 22.77 17.46 20.24
C LEU A 667 23.20 16.65 19.01
N GLU A 668 22.97 17.19 17.82
CA GLU A 668 23.42 16.61 16.56
C GLU A 668 24.96 16.55 16.49
N ASP A 669 25.66 17.59 16.96
CA ASP A 669 27.12 17.62 17.02
C ASP A 669 27.67 16.57 17.99
N VAL A 670 26.99 16.35 19.13
CA VAL A 670 27.35 15.31 20.10
C VAL A 670 27.24 13.91 19.50
N VAL A 671 26.25 13.66 18.63
CA VAL A 671 26.06 12.37 17.95
C VAL A 671 27.00 12.20 16.77
N ASP A 672 27.20 13.23 15.95
CA ASP A 672 27.96 13.14 14.71
C ASP A 672 29.48 13.22 14.95
N ASN A 673 29.90 14.14 15.82
CA ASN A 673 31.31 14.44 16.06
C ASN A 673 31.82 13.95 17.42
N GLY A 674 30.94 13.41 18.28
CA GLY A 674 31.31 12.85 19.57
C GLY A 674 31.66 13.90 20.64
N THR A 675 32.12 13.42 21.80
CA THR A 675 32.57 14.27 22.91
C THR A 675 34.02 13.98 23.27
N LYS A 676 34.78 15.04 23.56
CA LYS A 676 36.17 14.96 23.99
C LYS A 676 36.28 14.52 25.46
N LEU A 677 37.16 13.56 25.72
CA LEU A 677 37.49 13.04 27.05
C LEU A 677 38.85 13.54 27.56
N GLU A 678 39.15 13.22 28.82
CA GLU A 678 40.37 13.64 29.53
C GLU A 678 41.67 13.23 28.82
N ASP A 679 41.72 12.06 28.21
CA ASP A 679 42.88 11.53 27.49
C ASP A 679 43.06 12.15 26.09
N GLY A 680 42.18 13.09 25.72
CA GLY A 680 42.16 13.74 24.42
C GLY A 680 41.46 12.92 23.33
N SER A 681 40.97 11.71 23.65
CA SER A 681 40.13 10.94 22.74
C SER A 681 38.77 11.61 22.55
N VAL A 682 38.12 11.27 21.43
CA VAL A 682 36.76 11.70 21.13
C VAL A 682 35.89 10.46 21.07
N GLU A 683 34.94 10.37 21.97
CA GLU A 683 34.02 9.24 22.04
C GLU A 683 32.69 9.55 21.37
N ASN A 684 32.26 8.62 20.51
CA ASN A 684 30.97 8.67 19.86
C ASN A 684 29.95 7.83 20.64
N VAL A 685 28.78 8.42 20.94
CA VAL A 685 27.71 7.75 21.67
C VAL A 685 27.19 6.50 20.95
N LEU A 686 27.17 6.49 19.61
CA LEU A 686 26.74 5.34 18.82
C LEU A 686 27.72 4.16 18.95
N ASP A 687 29.02 4.43 19.00
CA ASP A 687 30.03 3.39 19.18
C ASP A 687 30.01 2.82 20.59
N GLN A 688 29.80 3.69 21.59
CA GLN A 688 29.53 3.30 22.97
C GLN A 688 28.29 2.38 23.07
N ILE A 689 27.19 2.71 22.40
CA ILE A 689 25.98 1.86 22.34
C ILE A 689 26.29 0.53 21.67
N ARG A 690 26.98 0.52 20.51
CA ARG A 690 27.32 -0.71 19.78
C ARG A 690 28.23 -1.63 20.59
N ASN A 691 29.22 -1.08 21.30
CA ASN A 691 30.09 -1.88 22.15
C ASN A 691 29.34 -2.41 23.38
N SER A 692 28.47 -1.59 23.98
CA SER A 692 27.60 -2.04 25.08
C SER A 692 26.61 -3.12 24.64
N ALA A 693 26.11 -3.06 23.40
CA ALA A 693 25.24 -4.07 22.81
C ALA A 693 25.95 -5.43 22.64
N LYS A 694 27.21 -5.44 22.18
CA LYS A 694 28.02 -6.67 22.04
C LYS A 694 28.23 -7.40 23.36
N GLU A 695 28.33 -6.64 24.46
CA GLU A 695 28.49 -7.18 25.81
C GLU A 695 27.15 -7.41 26.53
N SER A 696 26.02 -7.16 25.87
CA SER A 696 24.69 -7.31 26.45
C SER A 696 24.17 -8.72 26.25
N LYS A 697 23.53 -9.29 27.27
CA LYS A 697 22.88 -10.63 27.19
C LYS A 697 21.82 -10.72 26.09
N THR A 698 21.31 -9.59 25.63
CA THR A 698 20.23 -9.48 24.63
C THR A 698 20.73 -9.03 23.25
N GLY A 699 21.99 -8.64 23.11
CA GLY A 699 22.45 -7.88 21.95
C GLY A 699 21.86 -6.47 21.82
N LYS A 700 21.04 -6.01 22.79
CA LYS A 700 20.40 -4.69 22.81
C LYS A 700 20.90 -3.83 23.98
N VAL A 701 20.65 -2.53 23.96
CA VAL A 701 20.96 -1.58 25.04
C VAL A 701 19.71 -0.78 25.39
N THR A 702 19.39 -0.68 26.68
CA THR A 702 18.34 0.20 27.18
C THR A 702 18.89 1.61 27.38
N LEU A 703 18.33 2.59 26.69
CA LEU A 703 18.68 4.00 26.87
C LEU A 703 17.75 4.63 27.91
N ILE A 704 18.33 5.18 28.98
CA ILE A 704 17.60 5.96 29.99
C ILE A 704 18.06 7.41 29.86
N GLY A 705 17.18 8.27 29.34
CA GLY A 705 17.46 9.70 29.21
C GLY A 705 16.76 10.53 30.28
N HIS A 706 17.49 11.42 30.94
CA HIS A 706 16.91 12.45 31.80
C HIS A 706 16.91 13.81 31.09
N SER A 707 15.78 14.52 31.05
CA SER A 707 15.69 15.88 30.49
C SER A 707 16.31 15.96 29.07
N ASN A 708 17.33 16.79 28.85
CA ASN A 708 18.03 16.93 27.57
C ASN A 708 18.67 15.61 27.08
N GLY A 709 19.05 14.70 27.98
CA GLY A 709 19.48 13.35 27.61
C GLY A 709 18.37 12.52 26.93
N GLY A 710 17.10 12.80 27.23
CA GLY A 710 15.97 12.24 26.50
C GLY A 710 15.82 12.81 25.09
N LEU A 711 16.18 14.07 24.87
CA LEU A 711 16.27 14.65 23.52
C LEU A 711 17.47 14.06 22.76
N LEU A 712 18.62 13.89 23.41
CA LEU A 712 19.77 13.20 22.83
C LEU A 712 19.41 11.77 22.40
N ALA A 713 18.63 11.03 23.22
CA ALA A 713 18.10 9.73 22.84
C ALA A 713 17.25 9.77 21.55
N LYS A 714 16.44 10.83 21.36
CA LYS A 714 15.66 11.01 20.12
C LYS A 714 16.56 11.29 18.91
N VAL A 715 17.61 12.09 19.08
CA VAL A 715 18.59 12.36 18.00
C VAL A 715 19.35 11.09 17.63
N ILE A 716 19.84 10.34 18.62
CA ILE A 716 20.47 9.02 18.44
C ILE A 716 19.56 8.09 17.63
N ARG A 717 18.28 7.99 18.01
CA ARG A 717 17.30 7.19 17.28
C ARG A 717 17.15 7.67 15.83
N GLY A 718 17.01 8.99 15.63
CA GLY A 718 16.94 9.57 14.27
C GLY A 718 18.15 9.20 13.41
N SER A 719 19.36 9.35 13.93
CA SER A 719 20.58 9.00 13.20
C SER A 719 20.70 7.50 12.88
N TYR A 720 20.11 6.62 13.71
CA TYR A 720 20.04 5.17 13.46
C TYR A 720 19.04 4.80 12.34
N TYR A 721 17.91 5.50 12.24
CA TYR A 721 16.88 5.23 11.23
C TYR A 721 17.14 5.92 9.87
N TYR A 722 17.96 6.97 9.83
CA TYR A 722 18.22 7.77 8.63
C TYR A 722 19.70 7.76 8.19
N GLY A 723 20.45 6.74 8.62
CA GLY A 723 21.91 6.65 8.49
C GLY A 723 22.47 6.53 7.08
N CYS A 724 22.24 7.52 6.21
CA CYS A 724 23.12 7.80 5.07
C CYS A 724 22.88 9.22 4.52
N HIS A 725 23.22 10.30 5.24
CA HIS A 725 23.21 11.68 4.67
C HIS A 725 24.34 12.61 5.14
N ALA A 726 25.33 12.13 5.88
CA ALA A 726 26.37 12.98 6.47
C ALA A 726 27.79 12.83 5.87
N ALA A 727 28.13 11.76 5.14
CA ALA A 727 29.52 11.51 4.73
C ALA A 727 29.93 12.02 3.32
N VAL A 728 29.07 12.74 2.59
CA VAL A 728 29.45 13.45 1.36
C VAL A 728 28.87 14.86 1.36
N ARG A 729 29.43 15.75 2.17
CA ARG A 729 29.15 17.19 2.09
C ARG A 729 30.42 18.01 2.02
N HIS A 730 31.14 17.86 0.91
CA HIS A 730 31.84 18.99 0.34
C HIS A 730 31.60 19.04 -1.17
N THR A 731 31.02 20.16 -1.59
CA THR A 731 30.73 20.62 -2.96
C THR A 731 29.38 20.24 -3.57
N GLN A 732 28.61 21.30 -3.85
CA GLN A 732 27.33 21.42 -4.59
C GLN A 732 26.03 21.26 -3.77
N GLY A 733 25.18 22.27 -3.91
CA GLY A 733 24.13 22.64 -2.96
C GLY A 733 22.83 21.88 -3.09
N CYS A 734 22.20 21.63 -1.94
CA CYS A 734 20.78 21.34 -1.81
C CYS A 734 20.15 22.37 -0.87
N SER A 735 19.00 22.90 -1.30
CA SER A 735 18.22 23.93 -0.63
C SER A 735 17.73 23.50 0.75
N ARG A 736 17.74 24.46 1.68
CA ARG A 736 17.26 24.37 3.06
C ARG A 736 15.92 23.62 3.14
N ALA A 737 15.94 22.41 3.71
CA ALA A 737 14.77 21.84 4.34
C ALA A 737 14.45 22.69 5.58
N SER A 738 13.21 23.20 5.66
CA SER A 738 12.71 24.02 6.76
C SER A 738 12.73 23.26 8.10
N PRO A 739 12.93 23.95 9.24
CA PRO A 739 13.04 23.31 10.54
C PRO A 739 11.68 22.74 10.98
N ARG A 740 11.61 21.42 11.19
CA ARG A 740 10.48 20.76 11.85
C ARG A 740 10.45 21.23 13.31
N ARG A 741 9.53 22.13 13.65
CA ARG A 741 9.15 22.41 15.04
C ARG A 741 8.35 21.22 15.56
N TRP A 742 8.83 20.64 16.66
CA TRP A 742 8.08 19.71 17.48
C TRP A 742 6.93 20.47 18.16
N VAL A 743 5.70 20.00 17.93
CA VAL A 743 4.55 20.15 18.85
C VAL A 743 4.01 18.76 19.07
#